data_AF-A0A1F6CDB0-F1
#
_entry.id   AF-A0A1F6CDB0-F1
#
_cell.length_a   1.000
_cell.length_b   1.000
_cell.length_c   1.000
_cell.angle_alpha   90.00
_cell.angle_beta   90.00
_cell.angle_gamma   90.00
#
_symmetry.space_group_name_H-M   'P 1'
#
loop_
_entity.id
_entity.type
_entity.pdbx_description
1 polymer ?
#
loop_
_entity_poly.entity_id
_entity_poly.type
_entity_poly.pdbx_seq_one_letter_code
_entity_poly.pdbx_strand_id
1 'polypeptide(L)'
;MFRTIREGLQGILTPPTLICALLLFLLPLFFIPGLSVTVSFAKMLLFGVAILAMLGVLLVRELREGVINLPLNILTVAALLVPVAYIIASFASPAPLLSLFGQGFELDTAFTMLLVFLSLILTASVTRTKGSAVYALLALLCAFGVLVLFHLARLFFGPETFSFGIFLSRTATLMGKWNDFAIFSGLIALFAAVSLTELTLRRGVSYLMWAIFLLALIFTAITNLALAWVVLGAFASLYAAYLLFARKKESGEMGLDPVLEPIPKRSKMPYAVMVLLVVSVLFVFDSYTPALFNQDNTFFNRYLAGKLNLAQLEARPSWGTTFDIGKEAFSSDALTGIGPNTFAEEWLLRKPETINQTIFWNTVFSSGIGLVPTSFVTTGVLGIIAWILFFAAFLIMGYRALRVPRGDPLTDYLRLLTFALSAYLWVFTIFYVPSLTLLVYAAIMTGLFVALLYQSNILPSRMLSLNERPRIGFAVSLVLIVLLIASVVGVYSVGRKFAGAMYFDRSLTALNNGDLESADSTIARAITFSDTDRYRQLAAQVQIARVGALIADNQNPTAAERDTLLNLVQTAIGHAVAATNYDENNFYNWMSLGQVYESLARLNVQGAYENATAAYDRAQTLNPTSPAVPLARARLEATRGEYEKARIFIGDAVKQKQDYTAAILLLSQIEIASGDTNRAIDALIQAAISSPNNPLIFFQLGFLEYSIKNNAEAIAALLRAVALDENYSNARYFLGLAHYRVGQTEEAIAHFEKIKELNPESVEVITILANLKAGKSPITGKLPPEKRSEPPFDE
;
A
#
# COMPACT_ATOMS: atom_id res chain seq x y z
N MET A 1 10.86 -41.73 -14.61
CA MET A 1 10.71 -40.26 -14.45
C MET A 1 9.28 -39.70 -14.58
N PHE A 2 8.46 -40.01 -15.61
CA PHE A 2 6.99 -39.79 -15.49
C PHE A 2 6.38 -40.71 -14.43
N ARG A 3 6.99 -41.90 -14.25
CA ARG A 3 6.84 -42.72 -13.04
C ARG A 3 7.15 -41.93 -11.78
N THR A 4 8.21 -41.11 -11.75
CA THR A 4 8.71 -40.34 -10.60
C THR A 4 7.88 -39.10 -10.25
N ILE A 5 7.30 -38.39 -11.23
CA ILE A 5 6.27 -37.35 -10.95
C ILE A 5 4.96 -38.01 -10.51
N ARG A 6 4.55 -39.12 -11.15
CA ARG A 6 3.37 -39.91 -10.74
C ARG A 6 3.54 -40.55 -9.35
N GLU A 7 4.75 -41.00 -8.99
CA GLU A 7 5.17 -41.53 -7.68
C GLU A 7 5.24 -40.39 -6.65
N GLY A 8 5.67 -39.18 -7.05
CA GLY A 8 5.54 -37.99 -6.22
C GLY A 8 4.09 -37.61 -5.94
N LEU A 9 3.20 -37.70 -6.94
CA LEU A 9 1.76 -37.44 -6.82
C LEU A 9 1.02 -38.54 -6.04
N GLN A 10 1.61 -39.72 -5.82
CA GLN A 10 1.05 -40.81 -5.01
C GLN A 10 1.12 -40.55 -3.49
N GLY A 11 1.82 -39.49 -3.05
CA GLY A 11 1.80 -39.07 -1.65
C GLY A 11 0.46 -38.45 -1.27
N ILE A 12 -0.18 -38.97 -0.21
CA ILE A 12 -1.41 -38.39 0.35
C ILE A 12 -1.11 -36.97 0.85
N LEU A 13 -1.84 -35.98 0.34
CA LEU A 13 -1.84 -34.62 0.89
C LEU A 13 -2.39 -34.70 2.32
N THR A 14 -1.50 -34.55 3.31
CA THR A 14 -1.92 -34.33 4.68
C THR A 14 -2.68 -33.00 4.79
N PRO A 15 -3.65 -32.85 5.70
CA PRO A 15 -4.35 -31.59 5.91
C PRO A 15 -3.44 -30.35 6.00
N PRO A 16 -2.31 -30.35 6.74
CA PRO A 16 -1.46 -29.16 6.79
C PRO A 16 -0.69 -28.90 5.48
N THR A 17 -0.29 -29.93 4.72
CA THR A 17 0.30 -29.72 3.38
C THR A 17 -0.71 -29.16 2.38
N LEU A 18 -1.99 -29.53 2.52
CA LEU A 18 -3.06 -28.98 1.71
C LEU A 18 -3.29 -27.50 2.02
N ILE A 19 -3.30 -27.11 3.30
CA ILE A 19 -3.40 -25.70 3.69
C ILE A 19 -2.27 -24.87 3.06
N CYS A 20 -1.02 -25.37 3.05
CA CYS A 20 0.11 -24.69 2.42
C CYS A 20 -0.08 -24.50 0.91
N ALA A 21 -0.49 -25.55 0.19
CA ALA A 21 -0.74 -25.45 -1.25
C ALA A 21 -1.93 -24.54 -1.58
N LEU A 22 -3.02 -24.61 -0.80
CA LEU A 22 -4.17 -23.71 -0.93
C LEU A 22 -3.78 -22.25 -0.67
N LEU A 23 -2.93 -21.99 0.32
CA LEU A 23 -2.44 -20.65 0.61
C LEU A 23 -1.63 -20.10 -0.56
N LEU A 24 -0.72 -20.88 -1.15
CA LEU A 24 0.02 -20.48 -2.36
C LEU A 24 -0.88 -20.21 -3.57
N PHE A 25 -2.02 -20.91 -3.68
CA PHE A 25 -2.96 -20.69 -4.76
C PHE A 25 -3.86 -19.47 -4.52
N LEU A 26 -4.42 -19.34 -3.32
CA LEU A 26 -5.46 -18.36 -3.00
C LEU A 26 -4.88 -16.98 -2.67
N LEU A 27 -3.75 -16.88 -1.97
CA LEU A 27 -3.20 -15.60 -1.52
C LEU A 27 -3.00 -14.52 -2.62
N PRO A 28 -2.56 -14.85 -3.85
CA PRO A 28 -2.43 -13.86 -4.91
C PRO A 28 -3.76 -13.53 -5.60
N LEU A 29 -4.80 -14.35 -5.39
CA LEU A 29 -6.13 -14.22 -6.00
C LEU A 29 -7.18 -13.68 -5.03
N PHE A 30 -6.87 -13.66 -3.73
CA PHE A 30 -7.85 -13.41 -2.68
C PHE A 30 -8.17 -11.93 -2.52
N PHE A 31 -9.46 -11.64 -2.59
CA PHE A 31 -10.11 -10.39 -2.22
C PHE A 31 -11.54 -10.71 -1.79
N ILE A 32 -12.23 -9.76 -1.15
CA ILE A 32 -13.62 -9.94 -0.75
C ILE A 32 -14.49 -8.96 -1.55
N PRO A 33 -15.25 -9.42 -2.57
CA PRO A 33 -16.10 -8.55 -3.38
C PRO A 33 -17.14 -7.82 -2.53
N GLY A 34 -17.41 -6.55 -2.86
CA GLY A 34 -18.45 -5.76 -2.22
C GLY A 34 -18.16 -5.33 -0.77
N LEU A 35 -17.00 -5.69 -0.21
CA LEU A 35 -16.47 -5.07 0.99
C LEU A 35 -15.47 -4.00 0.58
N SER A 36 -15.65 -2.81 1.12
CA SER A 36 -14.78 -1.64 1.01
C SER A 36 -13.52 -1.75 1.88
N VAL A 37 -13.02 -2.98 2.05
CA VAL A 37 -11.80 -3.26 2.79
C VAL A 37 -10.65 -3.42 1.80
N THR A 38 -9.47 -2.89 2.12
CA THR A 38 -8.32 -2.96 1.21
C THR A 38 -7.94 -4.42 0.89
N VAL A 39 -7.50 -4.66 -0.35
CA VAL A 39 -7.04 -5.99 -0.80
C VAL A 39 -5.90 -6.52 0.08
N SER A 40 -4.99 -5.65 0.52
CA SER A 40 -3.89 -6.03 1.42
C SER A 40 -4.40 -6.60 2.74
N PHE A 41 -5.42 -5.96 3.32
CA PHE A 41 -5.99 -6.41 4.60
C PHE A 41 -6.77 -7.73 4.46
N ALA A 42 -7.53 -7.91 3.37
CA ALA A 42 -8.18 -9.19 3.08
C ALA A 42 -7.15 -10.34 2.98
N LYS A 43 -6.00 -10.10 2.35
CA LYS A 43 -4.91 -11.08 2.27
C LYS A 43 -4.27 -11.38 3.61
N MET A 44 -4.13 -10.36 4.47
CA MET A 44 -3.61 -10.55 5.82
C MET A 44 -4.55 -11.38 6.69
N LEU A 45 -5.88 -11.22 6.54
CA LEU A 45 -6.87 -12.10 7.16
C LEU A 45 -6.70 -13.55 6.70
N LEU A 46 -6.69 -13.80 5.38
CA LEU A 46 -6.52 -15.16 4.85
C LEU A 46 -5.22 -15.79 5.34
N PHE A 47 -4.12 -15.05 5.27
CA PHE A 47 -2.80 -15.50 5.70
C PHE A 47 -2.77 -15.80 7.20
N GLY A 48 -3.20 -14.87 8.04
CA GLY A 48 -3.19 -15.04 9.49
C GLY A 48 -4.02 -16.24 9.94
N VAL A 49 -5.24 -16.38 9.42
CA VAL A 49 -6.11 -17.54 9.73
C VAL A 49 -5.48 -18.84 9.24
N ALA A 50 -4.93 -18.88 8.01
CA ALA A 50 -4.32 -20.08 7.46
C ALA A 50 -3.08 -20.54 8.26
N ILE A 51 -2.20 -19.61 8.66
CA ILE A 51 -1.00 -19.93 9.43
C ILE A 51 -1.33 -20.36 10.85
N LEU A 52 -2.24 -19.67 11.53
CA LEU A 52 -2.66 -20.06 12.89
C LEU A 52 -3.42 -21.38 12.89
N ALA A 53 -4.26 -21.64 11.89
CA ALA A 53 -4.93 -22.94 11.73
C ALA A 53 -3.91 -24.06 11.43
N MET A 54 -2.93 -23.80 10.55
CA MET A 54 -1.86 -24.76 10.25
C MET A 54 -1.03 -25.07 11.50
N LEU A 55 -0.71 -24.05 12.31
CA LEU A 55 -0.06 -24.22 13.61
C LEU A 55 -0.93 -25.08 14.54
N GLY A 56 -2.21 -24.74 14.72
CA GLY A 56 -3.12 -25.49 15.58
C GLY A 56 -3.24 -26.96 15.20
N VAL A 57 -3.40 -27.26 13.90
CA VAL A 57 -3.44 -28.65 13.38
C VAL A 57 -2.12 -29.37 13.65
N LEU A 58 -0.98 -28.70 13.48
CA LEU A 58 0.33 -29.27 13.79
C LEU A 58 0.47 -29.55 15.29
N LEU A 59 0.10 -28.60 16.16
CA LEU A 59 0.19 -28.75 17.62
C LEU A 59 -0.67 -29.92 18.13
N VAL A 60 -1.91 -30.04 17.65
CA VAL A 60 -2.80 -31.17 17.98
C VAL A 60 -2.19 -32.49 17.54
N ARG A 61 -1.57 -32.52 16.36
CA ARG A 61 -0.89 -33.72 15.85
C ARG A 61 0.29 -34.12 16.72
N GLU A 62 1.21 -33.21 17.02
CA GLU A 62 2.41 -33.53 17.82
C GLU A 62 2.02 -33.90 19.27
N LEU A 63 0.97 -33.30 19.84
CA LEU A 63 0.40 -33.70 21.15
C LEU A 63 -0.19 -35.12 21.13
N ARG A 64 -0.87 -35.52 20.04
CA ARG A 64 -1.45 -36.86 19.89
C ARG A 64 -0.39 -37.92 19.64
N GLU A 65 0.61 -37.61 18.82
CA GLU A 65 1.68 -38.54 18.46
C GLU A 65 2.75 -38.65 19.57
N GLY A 66 2.83 -37.67 20.48
CA GLY A 66 3.83 -37.65 21.56
C GLY A 66 5.26 -37.45 21.05
N VAL A 67 5.42 -36.99 19.81
CA VAL A 67 6.72 -36.76 19.15
C VAL A 67 6.69 -35.34 18.59
N ILE A 68 7.82 -34.64 18.71
CA ILE A 68 8.01 -33.30 18.14
C ILE A 68 9.06 -33.33 17.03
N ASN A 69 8.63 -32.86 15.86
CA ASN A 69 9.42 -32.75 14.65
C ASN A 69 9.66 -31.27 14.30
N LEU A 70 10.58 -30.62 15.01
CA LEU A 70 10.97 -29.25 14.68
C LEU A 70 12.20 -29.23 13.77
N PRO A 71 12.18 -28.51 12.63
CA PRO A 71 13.28 -28.42 11.69
C PRO A 71 14.36 -27.45 12.20
N LEU A 72 14.90 -27.70 13.40
CA LEU A 72 15.93 -26.86 14.02
C LEU A 72 17.28 -27.04 13.30
N ASN A 73 17.73 -25.97 12.67
CA ASN A 73 19.03 -25.84 12.03
C ASN A 73 19.46 -24.36 12.06
N ILE A 74 20.68 -24.07 11.60
CA ILE A 74 21.22 -22.70 11.65
C ILE A 74 20.33 -21.67 10.94
N LEU A 75 19.70 -22.05 9.81
CA LEU A 75 18.82 -21.16 9.06
C LEU A 75 17.49 -20.93 9.78
N THR A 76 16.83 -21.97 10.31
CA THR A 76 15.57 -21.79 11.04
C THR A 76 15.75 -21.10 12.39
N VAL A 77 16.89 -21.27 13.04
CA VAL A 77 17.25 -20.51 14.25
C VAL A 77 17.51 -19.04 13.89
N ALA A 78 18.31 -18.76 12.85
CA ALA A 78 18.56 -17.39 12.42
C ALA A 78 17.27 -16.69 11.94
N ALA A 79 16.38 -17.44 11.28
CA ALA A 79 15.04 -16.98 10.87
C ALA A 79 14.18 -16.56 12.07
N LEU A 80 14.29 -17.23 13.23
CA LEU A 80 13.57 -16.86 14.45
C LEU A 80 14.14 -15.61 15.12
N LEU A 81 15.40 -15.26 14.89
CA LEU A 81 16.00 -14.05 15.47
C LEU A 81 15.35 -12.77 14.93
N VAL A 82 14.87 -12.78 13.68
CA VAL A 82 14.22 -11.62 13.07
C VAL A 82 12.94 -11.23 13.81
N PRO A 83 11.91 -12.10 13.94
CA PRO A 83 10.71 -11.74 14.70
C PRO A 83 10.99 -11.51 16.19
N VAL A 84 12.02 -12.14 16.77
CA VAL A 84 12.43 -11.85 18.16
C VAL A 84 12.96 -10.42 18.28
N ALA A 85 13.80 -9.95 17.35
CA ALA A 85 14.27 -8.57 17.34
C ALA A 85 13.11 -7.57 17.19
N TYR A 86 12.15 -7.86 16.31
CA TYR A 86 10.92 -7.08 16.16
C TYR A 86 10.09 -7.01 17.45
N ILE A 87 9.90 -8.14 18.14
CA ILE A 87 9.15 -8.19 19.40
C ILE A 87 9.86 -7.35 20.47
N ILE A 88 11.18 -7.49 20.62
CA ILE A 88 11.97 -6.71 21.58
C ILE A 88 11.87 -5.22 21.27
N ALA A 89 12.07 -4.82 20.01
CA ALA A 89 11.96 -3.44 19.58
C ALA A 89 10.55 -2.86 19.77
N SER A 90 9.50 -3.69 19.62
CA SER A 90 8.12 -3.24 19.84
C SER A 90 7.84 -2.89 21.30
N PHE A 91 8.43 -3.62 22.27
CA PHE A 91 8.27 -3.28 23.69
C PHE A 91 9.08 -2.06 24.11
N ALA A 92 10.13 -1.72 23.37
CA ALA A 92 10.92 -0.52 23.58
C ALA A 92 10.32 0.73 22.91
N SER A 93 9.38 0.54 21.97
CA SER A 93 8.70 1.62 21.24
C SER A 93 7.84 2.51 22.16
N PRO A 94 7.73 3.83 21.88
CA PRO A 94 6.76 4.71 22.53
C PRO A 94 5.30 4.25 22.36
N ALA A 95 4.99 3.52 21.28
CA ALA A 95 3.66 2.99 21.00
C ALA A 95 3.69 1.45 20.83
N PRO A 96 3.83 0.65 21.92
CA PRO A 96 4.06 -0.78 21.81
C PRO A 96 2.94 -1.56 21.11
N LEU A 97 1.68 -1.15 21.30
CA LEU A 97 0.54 -1.81 20.65
C LEU A 97 0.54 -1.60 19.14
N LEU A 98 0.92 -0.40 18.69
CA LEU A 98 1.07 -0.06 17.27
C LEU A 98 2.23 -0.86 16.67
N SER A 99 3.37 -0.98 17.35
CA SER A 99 4.51 -1.76 16.85
C SER A 99 4.26 -3.26 16.84
N LEU A 100 3.56 -3.79 17.85
CA LEU A 100 3.25 -5.23 17.93
C LEU A 100 2.24 -5.65 16.88
N PHE A 101 1.11 -4.95 16.77
CA PHE A 101 -0.05 -5.43 16.01
C PHE A 101 -0.51 -4.48 14.90
N GLY A 102 -0.06 -3.23 14.89
CA GLY A 102 -0.49 -2.20 13.97
C GLY A 102 -1.99 -1.89 14.03
N GLN A 103 -2.51 -1.12 13.08
CA GLN A 103 -3.96 -0.90 12.93
C GLN A 103 -4.59 -2.00 12.09
N GLY A 104 -3.86 -2.46 11.07
CA GLY A 104 -4.32 -3.42 10.07
C GLY A 104 -3.44 -4.66 9.89
N PHE A 105 -2.52 -4.91 10.84
CA PHE A 105 -1.43 -5.89 10.71
C PHE A 105 -0.54 -5.59 9.49
N GLU A 106 -0.09 -4.35 9.45
CA GLU A 106 0.86 -3.82 8.49
C GLU A 106 2.12 -4.70 8.42
N LEU A 107 2.82 -4.61 7.27
CA LEU A 107 3.93 -5.52 6.97
C LEU A 107 5.07 -5.44 7.98
N ASP A 108 5.38 -4.24 8.46
CA ASP A 108 6.48 -3.98 9.39
C ASP A 108 6.06 -4.12 10.86
N THR A 109 4.96 -4.83 11.17
CA THR A 109 4.60 -5.13 12.57
C THR A 109 5.28 -6.40 13.07
N ALA A 110 5.55 -6.47 14.37
CA ALA A 110 6.15 -7.68 14.95
C ALA A 110 5.26 -8.92 14.78
N PHE A 111 3.94 -8.77 14.85
CA PHE A 111 3.00 -9.87 14.63
C PHE A 111 3.02 -10.38 13.19
N THR A 112 3.02 -9.50 12.19
CA THR A 112 3.10 -9.93 10.78
C THR A 112 4.42 -10.61 10.49
N MET A 113 5.54 -10.07 10.99
CA MET A 113 6.86 -10.68 10.82
C MET A 113 6.96 -12.04 11.55
N LEU A 114 6.38 -12.17 12.74
CA LEU A 114 6.25 -13.46 13.41
C LEU A 114 5.49 -14.47 12.55
N LEU A 115 4.34 -14.11 11.99
CA LEU A 115 3.56 -15.00 11.13
C LEU A 115 4.29 -15.39 9.84
N VAL A 116 5.01 -14.45 9.21
CA VAL A 116 5.84 -14.71 8.02
C VAL A 116 6.91 -15.74 8.33
N PHE A 117 7.73 -15.53 9.37
CA PHE A 117 8.79 -16.47 9.72
C PHE A 117 8.25 -17.78 10.32
N LEU A 118 7.10 -17.75 10.99
CA LEU A 118 6.39 -18.96 11.40
C LEU A 118 5.94 -19.78 10.19
N SER A 119 5.47 -19.14 9.10
CA SER A 119 5.08 -19.85 7.88
C SER A 119 6.23 -20.61 7.22
N LEU A 120 7.46 -20.09 7.29
CA LEU A 120 8.68 -20.77 6.86
C LEU A 120 8.89 -22.05 7.67
N ILE A 121 8.83 -21.95 9.00
CA ILE A 121 9.07 -23.09 9.91
C ILE A 121 7.98 -24.14 9.76
N LEU A 122 6.71 -23.73 9.73
CA LEU A 122 5.58 -24.64 9.54
C LEU A 122 5.67 -25.37 8.21
N THR A 123 6.00 -24.66 7.12
CA THR A 123 6.21 -25.28 5.81
C THR A 123 7.31 -26.33 5.86
N ALA A 124 8.43 -26.04 6.54
CA ALA A 124 9.53 -26.97 6.72
C ALA A 124 9.13 -28.21 7.55
N SER A 125 8.31 -28.05 8.59
CA SER A 125 7.83 -29.16 9.45
C SER A 125 6.80 -30.06 8.77
N VAL A 126 5.94 -29.46 7.96
CA VAL A 126 4.76 -30.11 7.37
C VAL A 126 5.10 -30.81 6.05
N THR A 127 6.08 -30.30 5.29
CA THR A 127 6.45 -30.85 3.97
C THR A 127 7.35 -32.07 4.10
N ARG A 128 6.74 -33.24 4.30
CA ARG A 128 7.49 -34.50 4.53
C ARG A 128 7.77 -35.32 3.27
N THR A 129 7.17 -34.98 2.13
CA THR A 129 7.35 -35.73 0.88
C THR A 129 7.75 -34.83 -0.27
N LYS A 130 8.40 -35.41 -1.29
CA LYS A 130 8.71 -34.74 -2.56
C LYS A 130 7.42 -34.31 -3.29
N GLY A 131 6.35 -35.09 -3.16
CA GLY A 131 5.03 -34.81 -3.70
C GLY A 131 4.44 -33.49 -3.20
N SER A 132 4.53 -33.26 -1.89
CA SER A 132 4.04 -32.03 -1.25
C SER A 132 4.72 -30.78 -1.83
N ALA A 133 6.04 -30.83 -2.08
CA ALA A 133 6.77 -29.74 -2.72
C ALA A 133 6.34 -29.51 -4.18
N VAL A 134 6.06 -30.59 -4.93
CA VAL A 134 5.51 -30.49 -6.29
C VAL A 134 4.13 -29.84 -6.29
N TYR A 135 3.23 -30.23 -5.39
CA TYR A 135 1.89 -29.63 -5.29
C TYR A 135 1.96 -28.12 -4.96
N ALA A 136 2.85 -27.72 -4.05
CA ALA A 136 3.08 -26.31 -3.73
C ALA A 136 3.54 -25.49 -4.95
N LEU A 137 4.49 -26.03 -5.73
CA LEU A 137 4.98 -25.37 -6.94
C LEU A 137 3.93 -25.35 -8.06
N LEU A 138 3.11 -26.39 -8.19
CA LEU A 138 1.99 -26.42 -9.12
C LEU A 138 0.92 -25.38 -8.75
N ALA A 139 0.61 -25.22 -7.46
CA ALA A 139 -0.32 -24.20 -6.99
C ALA A 139 0.13 -22.79 -7.41
N LEU A 140 1.44 -22.52 -7.34
CA LEU A 140 2.04 -21.25 -7.80
C LEU A 140 1.81 -21.00 -9.31
N LEU A 141 2.04 -22.03 -10.15
CA LEU A 141 1.81 -21.94 -11.60
C LEU A 141 0.31 -21.77 -11.94
N CYS A 142 -0.57 -22.48 -11.23
CA CYS A 142 -2.01 -22.36 -11.39
C CYS A 142 -2.50 -20.94 -11.03
N ALA A 143 -2.00 -20.37 -9.94
CA ALA A 143 -2.32 -19.00 -9.55
C ALA A 143 -1.88 -17.99 -10.61
N PHE A 144 -0.68 -18.16 -11.18
CA PHE A 144 -0.23 -17.34 -12.30
C PHE A 144 -1.15 -17.46 -13.53
N GLY A 145 -1.60 -18.68 -13.87
CA GLY A 145 -2.56 -18.89 -14.95
C GLY A 145 -3.85 -18.08 -14.77
N VAL A 146 -4.42 -18.07 -13.55
CA VAL A 146 -5.63 -17.28 -13.25
C VAL A 146 -5.36 -15.77 -13.35
N LEU A 147 -4.23 -15.29 -12.83
CA LEU A 147 -3.84 -13.88 -12.94
C LEU A 147 -3.66 -13.43 -14.39
N VAL A 148 -3.03 -14.27 -15.22
CA VAL A 148 -2.87 -14.01 -16.65
C VAL A 148 -4.23 -13.91 -17.33
N LEU A 149 -5.16 -14.83 -17.05
CA LEU A 149 -6.51 -14.78 -17.61
C LEU A 149 -7.26 -13.51 -17.17
N PHE A 150 -7.13 -13.13 -15.90
CA PHE A 150 -7.69 -11.87 -15.39
C PHE A 150 -7.15 -10.66 -16.16
N HIS A 151 -5.82 -10.55 -16.32
CA HIS A 151 -5.23 -9.41 -17.01
C HIS A 151 -5.47 -9.41 -18.52
N LEU A 152 -5.47 -10.57 -19.18
CA LEU A 152 -5.82 -10.67 -20.59
C LEU A 152 -7.26 -10.23 -20.83
N ALA A 153 -8.22 -10.69 -20.00
CA ALA A 153 -9.61 -10.26 -20.10
C ALA A 153 -9.74 -8.73 -19.97
N ARG A 154 -9.06 -8.12 -18.99
CA ARG A 154 -9.10 -6.66 -18.80
C ARG A 154 -8.40 -5.88 -19.91
N LEU A 155 -7.37 -6.45 -20.53
CA LEU A 155 -6.67 -5.86 -21.65
C LEU A 155 -7.52 -5.88 -22.93
N PHE A 156 -8.26 -6.97 -23.19
CA PHE A 156 -9.10 -7.10 -24.39
C PHE A 156 -10.50 -6.47 -24.25
N PHE A 157 -11.12 -6.54 -23.08
CA PHE A 157 -12.51 -6.10 -22.84
C PHE A 157 -12.61 -4.79 -22.02
N GLY A 158 -11.48 -4.21 -21.59
CA GLY A 158 -11.44 -2.96 -20.84
C GLY A 158 -11.44 -3.13 -19.31
N PRO A 159 -11.14 -2.06 -18.56
CA PRO A 159 -10.91 -2.10 -17.10
C PRO A 159 -12.15 -2.46 -16.28
N GLU A 160 -13.35 -2.23 -16.81
CA GLU A 160 -14.63 -2.56 -16.16
C GLU A 160 -14.86 -4.09 -16.04
N THR A 161 -14.22 -4.86 -16.91
CA THR A 161 -14.28 -6.33 -16.85
C THR A 161 -13.64 -6.80 -15.55
N PHE A 162 -14.39 -7.56 -14.74
CA PHE A 162 -13.93 -8.02 -13.41
C PHE A 162 -13.49 -6.90 -12.46
N SER A 163 -14.13 -5.73 -12.52
CA SER A 163 -13.82 -4.62 -11.60
C SER A 163 -14.25 -4.92 -10.16
N PHE A 164 -15.36 -5.62 -9.96
CA PHE A 164 -15.95 -5.97 -8.64
C PHE A 164 -16.10 -4.77 -7.67
N GLY A 165 -16.12 -3.55 -8.18
CA GLY A 165 -16.13 -2.31 -7.39
C GLY A 165 -14.80 -1.94 -6.72
N ILE A 166 -13.72 -2.72 -6.92
CA ILE A 166 -12.43 -2.56 -6.23
C ILE A 166 -11.27 -2.36 -7.23
N PHE A 167 -11.33 -3.02 -8.39
CA PHE A 167 -10.31 -2.98 -9.44
C PHE A 167 -10.73 -2.02 -10.56
N LEU A 168 -10.70 -0.72 -10.26
CA LEU A 168 -11.20 0.31 -11.18
C LEU A 168 -10.17 0.73 -12.24
N SER A 169 -8.86 0.63 -11.94
CA SER A 169 -7.80 1.02 -12.87
C SER A 169 -7.29 -0.14 -13.73
N ARG A 170 -6.75 0.16 -14.92
CA ARG A 170 -6.13 -0.84 -15.83
C ARG A 170 -4.92 -1.56 -15.20
N THR A 171 -4.23 -0.90 -14.28
CA THR A 171 -3.06 -1.42 -13.56
C THR A 171 -3.46 -2.12 -12.24
N ALA A 172 -4.73 -2.12 -11.86
CA ALA A 172 -5.20 -2.84 -10.68
C ALA A 172 -5.02 -4.36 -10.87
N THR A 173 -4.49 -5.04 -9.85
CA THR A 173 -4.22 -6.48 -9.90
C THR A 173 -4.86 -7.20 -8.72
N LEU A 174 -5.27 -8.46 -8.92
CA LEU A 174 -5.66 -9.33 -7.79
C LEU A 174 -4.48 -9.56 -6.83
N MET A 175 -3.25 -9.50 -7.34
CA MET A 175 -2.02 -9.68 -6.54
C MET A 175 -1.72 -8.49 -5.62
N GLY A 176 -2.29 -7.31 -5.86
CA GLY A 176 -1.98 -6.08 -5.14
C GLY A 176 -1.39 -5.05 -6.10
N LYS A 177 -0.15 -4.61 -5.85
CA LYS A 177 0.50 -3.61 -6.70
C LYS A 177 0.88 -4.19 -8.06
N TRP A 178 0.84 -3.36 -9.09
CA TRP A 178 1.26 -3.73 -10.44
C TRP A 178 2.75 -4.12 -10.51
N ASN A 179 3.60 -3.45 -9.72
CA ASN A 179 4.99 -3.85 -9.54
C ASN A 179 5.16 -5.21 -8.83
N ASP A 180 4.28 -5.58 -7.90
CA ASP A 180 4.33 -6.92 -7.29
C ASP A 180 4.02 -8.01 -8.32
N PHE A 181 3.06 -7.73 -9.22
CA PHE A 181 2.74 -8.63 -10.32
C PHE A 181 3.92 -8.78 -11.31
N ALA A 182 4.71 -7.73 -11.52
CA ALA A 182 5.96 -7.79 -12.29
C ALA A 182 6.97 -8.75 -11.65
N ILE A 183 7.18 -8.61 -10.34
CA ILE A 183 8.09 -9.42 -9.54
C ILE A 183 7.65 -10.88 -9.56
N PHE A 184 6.35 -11.15 -9.39
CA PHE A 184 5.80 -12.50 -9.48
C PHE A 184 5.90 -13.09 -10.88
N SER A 185 5.60 -12.32 -11.93
CA SER A 185 5.78 -12.77 -13.30
C SER A 185 7.25 -13.15 -13.55
N GLY A 186 8.20 -12.35 -13.06
CA GLY A 186 9.63 -12.68 -13.10
C GLY A 186 9.97 -13.97 -12.34
N LEU A 187 9.39 -14.18 -11.15
CA LEU A 187 9.54 -15.42 -10.39
C LEU A 187 9.10 -16.65 -11.21
N ILE A 188 7.98 -16.54 -11.93
CA ILE A 188 7.45 -17.59 -12.80
C ILE A 188 8.34 -17.78 -14.05
N ALA A 189 8.89 -16.72 -14.62
CA ALA A 189 9.86 -16.82 -15.72
C ALA A 189 11.12 -17.58 -15.27
N LEU A 190 11.65 -17.27 -14.08
CA LEU A 190 12.79 -17.98 -13.49
C LEU A 190 12.45 -19.45 -13.22
N PHE A 191 11.27 -19.71 -12.63
CA PHE A 191 10.76 -21.07 -12.44
C PHE A 191 10.79 -21.81 -13.77
N ALA A 192 10.11 -21.29 -14.78
CA ALA A 192 9.93 -21.96 -16.05
C ALA A 192 11.25 -22.21 -16.77
N ALA A 193 12.18 -21.25 -16.74
CA ALA A 193 13.51 -21.40 -17.32
C ALA A 193 14.32 -22.53 -16.67
N VAL A 194 14.30 -22.63 -15.34
CA VAL A 194 14.98 -23.71 -14.60
C VAL A 194 14.30 -25.05 -14.89
N SER A 195 12.96 -25.12 -14.88
CA SER A 195 12.21 -26.34 -15.21
C SER A 195 12.50 -26.87 -16.61
N LEU A 196 12.48 -25.99 -17.62
CA LEU A 196 12.75 -26.35 -19.01
C LEU A 196 14.18 -26.85 -19.23
N THR A 197 15.11 -26.46 -18.34
CA THR A 197 16.53 -26.84 -18.41
C THR A 197 16.81 -28.15 -17.68
N GLU A 198 16.31 -28.31 -16.45
CA GLU A 198 16.63 -29.46 -15.59
C GLU A 198 15.71 -30.67 -15.81
N LEU A 199 14.46 -30.43 -16.22
CA LEU A 199 13.46 -31.49 -16.37
C LEU A 199 13.31 -31.95 -17.82
N THR A 200 13.25 -33.26 -18.01
CA THR A 200 12.83 -33.86 -19.28
C THR A 200 11.30 -33.98 -19.30
N LEU A 201 10.64 -32.99 -19.88
CA LEU A 201 9.17 -32.89 -19.95
C LEU A 201 8.59 -33.64 -21.16
N ARG A 202 7.35 -34.14 -21.05
CA ARG A 202 6.56 -34.59 -22.22
C ARG A 202 6.31 -33.40 -23.13
N ARG A 203 6.19 -33.63 -24.44
CA ARG A 203 6.00 -32.56 -25.45
C ARG A 203 4.91 -31.56 -25.06
N GLY A 204 3.72 -32.03 -24.68
CA GLY A 204 2.61 -31.16 -24.25
C GLY A 204 2.94 -30.29 -23.02
N VAL A 205 3.55 -30.89 -21.98
CA VAL A 205 3.96 -30.15 -20.77
C VAL A 205 5.10 -29.18 -21.08
N SER A 206 6.01 -29.54 -21.98
CA SER A 206 7.08 -28.67 -22.43
C SER A 206 6.56 -27.45 -23.18
N TYR A 207 5.57 -27.62 -24.07
CA TYR A 207 4.94 -26.49 -24.77
C TYR A 207 4.19 -25.58 -23.81
N LEU A 208 3.46 -26.16 -22.84
CA LEU A 208 2.81 -25.39 -21.78
C LEU A 208 3.83 -24.57 -20.98
N MET A 209 4.97 -25.18 -20.60
CA MET A 209 6.02 -24.47 -19.86
C MET A 209 6.68 -23.36 -20.67
N TRP A 210 6.90 -23.54 -21.97
CA TRP A 210 7.36 -22.46 -22.86
C TRP A 210 6.33 -21.34 -22.99
N ALA A 211 5.04 -21.67 -23.09
CA ALA A 211 3.97 -20.67 -23.11
C ALA A 211 3.92 -19.86 -21.80
N ILE A 212 4.00 -20.54 -20.65
CA ILE A 212 4.09 -19.89 -19.32
C ILE A 212 5.31 -18.98 -19.25
N PHE A 213 6.49 -19.46 -19.71
CA PHE A 213 7.72 -18.68 -19.73
C PHE A 213 7.58 -17.40 -20.57
N LEU A 214 7.04 -17.51 -21.79
CA LEU A 214 6.85 -16.36 -22.68
C LEU A 214 5.83 -15.37 -22.11
N LEU A 215 4.69 -15.84 -21.59
CA LEU A 215 3.68 -15.00 -20.95
C LEU A 215 4.25 -14.27 -19.74
N ALA A 216 5.03 -14.95 -18.90
CA ALA A 216 5.70 -14.37 -17.76
C ALA A 216 6.66 -13.22 -18.17
N LEU A 217 7.48 -13.43 -19.21
CA LEU A 217 8.34 -12.37 -19.75
C LEU A 217 7.55 -11.18 -20.30
N ILE A 218 6.44 -11.44 -20.99
CA ILE A 218 5.57 -10.39 -21.54
C ILE A 218 4.99 -9.53 -20.41
N PHE A 219 4.45 -10.14 -19.35
CA PHE A 219 3.90 -9.37 -18.23
C PHE A 219 4.96 -8.64 -17.41
N THR A 220 6.16 -9.21 -17.24
CA THR A 220 7.30 -8.47 -16.66
C THR A 220 7.73 -7.29 -17.57
N ALA A 221 7.59 -7.40 -18.88
CA ALA A 221 7.90 -6.31 -19.81
C ALA A 221 6.85 -5.19 -19.76
N ILE A 222 5.57 -5.54 -19.80
CA ILE A 222 4.46 -4.58 -19.81
C ILE A 222 4.41 -3.77 -18.51
N THR A 223 4.83 -4.37 -17.40
CA THR A 223 4.86 -3.70 -16.10
C THR A 223 5.97 -2.65 -15.96
N ASN A 224 6.99 -2.71 -16.81
CA ASN A 224 8.09 -1.73 -16.88
C ASN A 224 8.84 -1.50 -15.55
N LEU A 225 9.03 -2.55 -14.74
CA LEU A 225 9.82 -2.48 -13.52
C LEU A 225 11.29 -2.84 -13.79
N ALA A 226 12.16 -1.84 -13.96
CA ALA A 226 13.59 -2.03 -14.24
C ALA A 226 14.30 -2.97 -13.24
N LEU A 227 13.95 -2.85 -11.95
CA LEU A 227 14.51 -3.69 -10.89
C LEU A 227 14.24 -5.19 -11.13
N ALA A 228 13.08 -5.55 -11.70
CA ALA A 228 12.75 -6.94 -11.99
C ALA A 228 13.73 -7.55 -12.99
N TRP A 229 14.08 -6.80 -14.04
CA TRP A 229 15.03 -7.25 -15.06
C TRP A 229 16.47 -7.34 -14.54
N VAL A 230 16.89 -6.41 -13.67
CA VAL A 230 18.20 -6.49 -13.01
C VAL A 230 18.32 -7.79 -12.20
N VAL A 231 17.32 -8.09 -11.37
CA VAL A 231 17.32 -9.30 -10.54
C VAL A 231 17.24 -10.56 -11.41
N LEU A 232 16.35 -10.61 -12.41
CA LEU A 232 16.26 -11.74 -13.34
C LEU A 232 17.56 -12.00 -14.10
N GLY A 233 18.19 -10.95 -14.62
CA GLY A 233 19.47 -11.02 -15.32
C GLY A 233 20.58 -11.57 -14.41
N ALA A 234 20.63 -11.13 -13.15
CA ALA A 234 21.58 -11.64 -12.17
C ALA A 234 21.37 -13.14 -11.89
N PHE A 235 20.13 -13.57 -11.63
CA PHE A 235 19.83 -14.99 -11.38
C PHE A 235 20.06 -15.87 -12.62
N ALA A 236 19.70 -15.40 -13.81
CA ALA A 236 19.97 -16.10 -15.06
C ALA A 236 21.48 -16.24 -15.31
N SER A 237 22.27 -15.20 -15.00
CA SER A 237 23.73 -15.23 -15.09
C SER A 237 24.36 -16.22 -14.11
N LEU A 238 23.95 -16.17 -12.83
CA LEU A 238 24.43 -17.09 -11.80
C LEU A 238 24.10 -18.55 -12.15
N TYR A 239 22.89 -18.80 -12.65
CA TYR A 239 22.48 -20.13 -13.04
C TYR A 239 23.19 -20.62 -14.32
N ALA A 240 23.40 -19.75 -15.32
CA ALA A 240 24.21 -20.07 -16.49
C ALA A 240 25.66 -20.42 -16.09
N ALA A 241 26.27 -19.66 -15.18
CA ALA A 241 27.58 -19.96 -14.64
C ALA A 241 27.61 -21.32 -13.94
N TYR A 242 26.62 -21.60 -13.08
CA TYR A 242 26.47 -22.91 -12.42
C TYR A 242 26.44 -24.07 -13.43
N LEU A 243 25.70 -23.94 -14.54
CA LEU A 243 25.65 -24.96 -15.59
C LEU A 243 27.00 -25.18 -16.29
N LEU A 244 27.78 -24.12 -16.52
CA LEU A 244 29.12 -24.22 -17.11
C LEU A 244 30.09 -24.95 -16.17
N PHE A 245 30.09 -24.61 -14.88
CA PHE A 245 30.96 -25.27 -13.89
C PHE A 245 30.56 -26.71 -13.61
N ALA A 246 29.26 -27.00 -13.53
CA ALA A 246 28.76 -28.37 -13.34
C ALA A 246 29.17 -29.29 -14.49
N ARG A 247 29.10 -28.80 -15.75
CA ARG A 247 29.54 -29.54 -16.94
C ARG A 247 31.03 -29.89 -16.93
N LYS A 248 31.88 -28.98 -16.43
CA LYS A 248 33.33 -29.21 -16.37
C LYS A 248 33.71 -30.33 -15.40
N LYS A 249 32.93 -30.50 -14.32
CA LYS A 249 33.12 -31.58 -13.33
C LYS A 249 32.74 -32.95 -13.88
N GLU A 250 31.66 -33.04 -14.67
CA GLU A 250 31.25 -34.29 -15.34
C GLU A 250 32.22 -34.72 -16.47
N SER A 251 32.94 -33.77 -17.10
CA SER A 251 33.95 -34.09 -18.13
C SER A 251 35.34 -34.45 -17.57
N GLY A 252 35.59 -34.25 -16.27
CA GLY A 252 36.90 -34.40 -15.63
C GLY A 252 37.20 -35.78 -15.04
N GLU A 253 36.20 -36.64 -14.87
CA GLU A 253 36.36 -38.04 -14.43
C GLU A 253 36.36 -38.97 -15.66
N MET A 254 37.41 -38.88 -16.48
CA MET A 254 37.72 -39.90 -17.47
C MET A 254 38.88 -40.75 -16.93
N GLY A 255 38.58 -41.52 -15.87
CA GLY A 255 39.53 -42.36 -15.16
C GLY A 255 38.88 -43.65 -14.69
N LEU A 256 38.94 -44.67 -15.56
CA LEU A 256 38.98 -46.12 -15.28
C LEU A 256 38.02 -46.68 -14.21
N ASP A 257 36.79 -47.04 -14.62
CA ASP A 257 36.13 -48.26 -14.14
C ASP A 257 35.01 -48.69 -15.14
N PRO A 258 35.02 -49.90 -15.73
CA PRO A 258 34.11 -50.24 -16.84
C PRO A 258 32.71 -50.75 -16.42
N VAL A 259 32.31 -50.65 -15.16
CA VAL A 259 31.13 -51.38 -14.63
C VAL A 259 29.90 -50.52 -14.36
N LEU A 260 29.94 -49.20 -14.60
CA LEU A 260 28.78 -48.33 -14.40
C LEU A 260 28.07 -48.04 -15.74
N GLU A 261 26.76 -48.31 -15.78
CA GLU A 261 25.88 -48.00 -16.92
C GLU A 261 26.13 -46.57 -17.44
N PRO A 262 26.08 -46.36 -18.77
CA PRO A 262 26.36 -45.04 -19.35
C PRO A 262 25.33 -44.03 -18.85
N ILE A 263 25.79 -43.07 -18.06
CA ILE A 263 25.02 -41.91 -17.63
C ILE A 263 24.50 -41.21 -18.90
N PRO A 264 23.17 -41.05 -19.09
CA PRO A 264 22.64 -40.45 -20.30
C PRO A 264 23.15 -39.01 -20.42
N LYS A 265 23.85 -38.72 -21.53
CA LYS A 265 24.32 -37.37 -21.92
C LYS A 265 23.15 -36.37 -21.86
N ARG A 266 23.02 -35.62 -20.75
CA ARG A 266 22.10 -34.47 -20.64
C ARG A 266 22.73 -33.25 -21.31
N SER A 267 22.91 -33.33 -22.63
CA SER A 267 23.43 -32.22 -23.45
C SER A 267 22.29 -31.49 -24.17
N LYS A 268 21.36 -30.88 -23.43
CA LYS A 268 20.52 -29.83 -24.00
C LYS A 268 21.11 -28.47 -23.62
N MET A 269 21.31 -27.61 -24.61
CA MET A 269 21.71 -26.23 -24.37
C MET A 269 20.61 -25.52 -23.57
N PRO A 270 20.94 -24.72 -22.52
CA PRO A 270 19.95 -24.12 -21.63
C PRO A 270 19.29 -22.89 -22.29
N TYR A 271 18.58 -23.12 -23.40
CA TYR A 271 18.03 -22.06 -24.24
C TYR A 271 17.13 -21.10 -23.47
N ALA A 272 16.25 -21.61 -22.58
CA ALA A 272 15.35 -20.77 -21.80
C ALA A 272 16.11 -19.80 -20.87
N VAL A 273 17.19 -20.27 -20.24
CA VAL A 273 18.05 -19.44 -19.37
C VAL A 273 18.81 -18.40 -20.19
N MET A 274 19.32 -18.77 -21.36
CA MET A 274 19.99 -17.83 -22.26
C MET A 274 19.04 -16.76 -22.78
N VAL A 275 17.81 -17.13 -23.16
CA VAL A 275 16.77 -16.18 -23.55
C VAL A 275 16.43 -15.24 -22.39
N LEU A 276 16.22 -15.78 -21.18
CA LEU A 276 15.97 -14.98 -19.98
C LEU A 276 17.09 -13.96 -19.73
N LEU A 277 18.35 -14.39 -19.84
CA LEU A 277 19.52 -13.52 -19.68
C LEU A 277 19.57 -12.41 -20.73
N VAL A 278 19.47 -12.76 -22.03
CA VAL A 278 19.54 -11.78 -23.13
C VAL A 278 18.40 -10.77 -23.03
N VAL A 279 17.16 -11.23 -22.80
CA VAL A 279 16.00 -10.36 -22.64
C VAL A 279 16.20 -9.44 -21.44
N SER A 280 16.66 -9.95 -20.31
CA SER A 280 16.92 -9.13 -19.12
C SER A 280 17.95 -8.03 -19.38
N VAL A 281 19.06 -8.36 -20.05
CA VAL A 281 20.09 -7.37 -20.41
C VAL A 281 19.53 -6.29 -21.34
N LEU A 282 18.72 -6.65 -22.32
CA LEU A 282 18.08 -5.70 -23.24
C LEU A 282 17.15 -4.74 -22.49
N PHE A 283 16.32 -5.23 -21.58
CA PHE A 283 15.41 -4.38 -20.80
C PHE A 283 16.13 -3.52 -19.77
N VAL A 284 17.21 -4.02 -19.15
CA VAL A 284 18.07 -3.20 -18.30
C VAL A 284 18.66 -2.05 -19.10
N PHE A 285 19.21 -2.34 -20.28
CA PHE A 285 19.77 -1.30 -21.16
C PHE A 285 18.70 -0.28 -21.59
N ASP A 286 17.51 -0.72 -21.99
CA ASP A 286 16.39 0.17 -22.31
C ASP A 286 15.96 1.06 -21.12
N SER A 287 15.97 0.51 -19.90
CA SER A 287 15.52 1.25 -18.72
C SER A 287 16.45 2.41 -18.34
N TYR A 288 17.76 2.28 -18.60
CA TYR A 288 18.77 3.27 -18.22
C TYR A 288 19.26 4.16 -19.39
N THR A 289 18.93 3.82 -20.63
CA THR A 289 19.36 4.61 -21.80
C THR A 289 18.69 5.98 -21.97
N PRO A 290 17.41 6.23 -21.63
CA PRO A 290 16.81 7.55 -21.80
C PRO A 290 17.53 8.63 -20.99
N ALA A 291 18.02 8.28 -19.80
CA ALA A 291 18.84 9.16 -18.97
C ALA A 291 20.17 9.53 -19.63
N LEU A 292 20.74 8.66 -20.47
CA LEU A 292 21.98 8.93 -21.20
C LEU A 292 21.78 9.86 -22.41
N PHE A 293 20.57 9.92 -22.96
CA PHE A 293 20.23 10.68 -24.17
C PHE A 293 19.20 11.80 -23.93
N ASN A 294 18.93 12.14 -22.67
CA ASN A 294 17.96 13.16 -22.26
C ASN A 294 16.57 12.97 -22.88
N GLN A 295 16.10 11.72 -22.92
CA GLN A 295 14.76 11.36 -23.41
C GLN A 295 13.80 11.06 -22.25
N ASP A 296 12.54 11.47 -22.38
CA ASP A 296 11.55 11.34 -21.31
C ASP A 296 11.02 9.90 -21.12
N ASN A 297 11.17 9.02 -22.12
CA ASN A 297 10.57 7.68 -22.12
C ASN A 297 11.50 6.62 -22.73
N THR A 298 11.52 5.43 -22.13
CA THR A 298 12.23 4.25 -22.67
C THR A 298 11.63 3.81 -24.02
N PHE A 299 12.43 3.14 -24.86
CA PHE A 299 11.99 2.69 -26.18
C PHE A 299 10.83 1.71 -26.06
N PHE A 300 10.91 0.75 -25.12
CA PHE A 300 9.82 -0.20 -24.90
C PHE A 300 8.60 0.47 -24.26
N ASN A 301 8.78 1.41 -23.33
CA ASN A 301 7.66 2.13 -22.71
C ASN A 301 6.86 2.95 -23.76
N ARG A 302 7.55 3.61 -24.69
CA ARG A 302 6.93 4.37 -25.79
C ARG A 302 6.05 3.51 -26.69
N TYR A 303 6.46 2.26 -26.96
CA TYR A 303 5.75 1.39 -27.91
C TYR A 303 4.72 0.46 -27.26
N LEU A 304 5.04 -0.15 -26.10
CA LEU A 304 4.14 -1.06 -25.39
C LEU A 304 3.19 -0.32 -24.45
N ALA A 305 3.71 0.40 -23.46
CA ALA A 305 2.87 0.98 -22.41
C ALA A 305 2.11 2.21 -22.90
N GLY A 306 2.71 3.02 -23.78
CA GLY A 306 2.05 4.17 -24.42
C GLY A 306 0.83 3.76 -25.26
N LYS A 307 0.89 2.64 -25.99
CA LYS A 307 -0.27 2.12 -26.74
C LYS A 307 -1.34 1.51 -25.84
N LEU A 308 -0.95 0.89 -24.73
CA LEU A 308 -1.87 0.25 -23.79
C LEU A 308 -2.45 1.21 -22.74
N ASN A 309 -1.93 2.45 -22.68
CA ASN A 309 -2.22 3.48 -21.69
C ASN A 309 -2.05 2.96 -20.25
N LEU A 310 -0.91 2.30 -20.00
CA LEU A 310 -0.57 1.69 -18.71
C LEU A 310 0.49 2.56 -18.00
N ALA A 311 0.09 3.74 -17.56
CA ALA A 311 0.93 4.57 -16.70
C ALA A 311 0.73 4.19 -15.23
N GLN A 312 1.82 3.87 -14.53
CA GLN A 312 1.82 3.73 -13.08
C GLN A 312 3.04 4.43 -12.51
N LEU A 313 2.81 5.31 -11.55
CA LEU A 313 3.85 5.97 -10.79
C LEU A 313 3.82 5.42 -9.36
N GLU A 314 4.87 4.69 -8.97
CA GLU A 314 5.07 4.28 -7.59
C GLU A 314 6.29 5.02 -7.04
N ALA A 315 6.02 6.00 -6.17
CA ALA A 315 7.06 6.72 -5.47
C ALA A 315 7.48 5.97 -4.21
N ARG A 316 8.72 6.19 -3.80
CA ARG A 316 9.30 5.68 -2.56
C ARG A 316 10.50 6.53 -2.16
N PRO A 317 10.88 6.54 -0.87
CA PRO A 317 12.08 7.20 -0.43
C PRO A 317 13.33 6.66 -1.13
N SER A 318 14.33 7.53 -1.32
CA SER A 318 15.63 7.14 -1.85
C SER A 318 16.48 6.42 -0.80
N TRP A 319 17.60 5.82 -1.22
CA TRP A 319 18.60 5.31 -0.29
C TRP A 319 19.10 6.39 0.66
N GLY A 320 19.48 7.57 0.15
CA GLY A 320 19.95 8.69 0.95
C GLY A 320 18.94 9.08 2.02
N THR A 321 17.70 9.35 1.60
CA THR A 321 16.62 9.71 2.53
C THR A 321 16.35 8.63 3.58
N THR A 322 16.37 7.34 3.19
CA THR A 322 16.18 6.23 4.12
C THR A 322 17.30 6.18 5.16
N PHE A 323 18.56 6.38 4.73
CA PHE A 323 19.71 6.40 5.63
C PHE A 323 19.78 7.64 6.51
N ASP A 324 19.40 8.81 6.00
CA ASP A 324 19.37 10.05 6.77
C ASP A 324 18.36 9.96 7.91
N ILE A 325 17.16 9.43 7.62
CA ILE A 325 16.15 9.09 8.64
C ILE A 325 16.72 8.05 9.62
N GLY A 326 17.34 6.99 9.10
CA GLY A 326 17.94 5.94 9.92
C GLY A 326 19.00 6.46 10.88
N LYS A 327 19.92 7.32 10.41
CA LYS A 327 20.99 7.90 11.22
C LYS A 327 20.44 8.68 12.42
N GLU A 328 19.36 9.42 12.22
CA GLU A 328 18.71 10.17 13.28
C GLU A 328 17.85 9.28 14.19
N ALA A 329 17.32 8.17 13.70
CA ALA A 329 16.71 7.16 14.56
C ALA A 329 17.75 6.47 15.48
N PHE A 330 18.98 6.24 14.99
CA PHE A 330 20.06 5.69 15.80
C PHE A 330 20.56 6.66 16.89
N SER A 331 20.27 7.96 16.79
CA SER A 331 20.64 8.93 17.83
C SER A 331 19.72 8.83 19.07
N SER A 332 18.47 8.40 18.89
CA SER A 332 17.50 8.23 19.99
C SER A 332 17.68 6.88 20.69
N ASP A 333 17.63 5.78 19.94
CA ASP A 333 17.90 4.43 20.45
C ASP A 333 18.54 3.54 19.38
N ALA A 334 19.84 3.34 19.51
CA ALA A 334 20.57 2.54 18.54
C ALA A 334 20.30 1.03 18.65
N LEU A 335 19.95 0.52 19.83
CA LEU A 335 19.84 -0.92 20.07
C LEU A 335 18.56 -1.47 19.46
N THR A 336 17.44 -0.83 19.78
CA THR A 336 16.09 -1.26 19.38
C THR A 336 15.47 -0.40 18.28
N GLY A 337 16.07 0.72 17.90
CA GLY A 337 15.50 1.64 16.92
C GLY A 337 14.24 2.32 17.43
N ILE A 338 13.44 2.84 16.51
CA ILE A 338 12.21 3.62 16.80
C ILE A 338 10.97 2.76 17.06
N GLY A 339 11.10 1.43 16.97
CA GLY A 339 9.98 0.48 17.02
C GLY A 339 9.46 0.09 15.63
N PRO A 340 9.06 -1.19 15.43
CA PRO A 340 8.37 -1.63 14.21
C PRO A 340 7.15 -0.78 13.88
N ASN A 341 6.83 -0.63 12.59
CA ASN A 341 5.62 0.06 12.10
C ASN A 341 5.51 1.58 12.44
N THR A 342 6.58 2.24 12.88
CA THR A 342 6.59 3.68 13.21
C THR A 342 7.40 4.55 12.24
N PHE A 343 7.92 3.98 11.14
CA PHE A 343 8.72 4.73 10.15
C PHE A 343 8.01 5.97 9.58
N ALA A 344 6.67 5.93 9.50
CA ALA A 344 5.86 7.06 9.04
C ALA A 344 6.02 8.30 9.93
N GLU A 345 6.17 8.13 11.26
CA GLU A 345 6.37 9.23 12.21
C GLU A 345 7.69 9.94 11.93
N GLU A 346 8.76 9.16 11.75
CA GLU A 346 10.08 9.69 11.42
C GLU A 346 10.12 10.35 10.04
N TRP A 347 9.36 9.81 9.08
CA TRP A 347 9.17 10.44 7.77
C TRP A 347 8.54 11.83 7.94
N LEU A 348 7.46 11.96 8.71
CA LEU A 348 6.80 13.25 8.93
C LEU A 348 7.73 14.27 9.62
N LEU A 349 8.55 13.82 10.57
CA LEU A 349 9.52 14.65 11.27
C LEU A 349 10.67 15.15 10.37
N ARG A 350 11.13 14.32 9.43
CA ARG A 350 12.42 14.51 8.73
C ARG A 350 12.33 14.54 7.21
N LYS A 351 11.12 14.54 6.65
CA LYS A 351 10.90 14.62 5.20
C LYS A 351 11.66 15.83 4.63
N PRO A 352 12.49 15.64 3.59
CA PRO A 352 13.21 16.74 2.95
C PRO A 352 12.25 17.81 2.43
N GLU A 353 12.57 19.09 2.65
CA GLU A 353 11.74 20.23 2.21
C GLU A 353 11.50 20.25 0.70
N THR A 354 12.46 19.74 -0.08
CA THR A 354 12.32 19.63 -1.55
C THR A 354 11.13 18.77 -1.97
N ILE A 355 10.68 17.81 -1.13
CA ILE A 355 9.50 16.99 -1.41
C ILE A 355 8.22 17.83 -1.40
N ASN A 356 8.16 18.92 -0.64
CA ASN A 356 6.98 19.78 -0.58
C ASN A 356 6.64 20.45 -1.92
N GLN A 357 7.66 20.66 -2.75
CA GLN A 357 7.51 21.24 -4.09
C GLN A 357 7.15 20.19 -5.15
N THR A 358 6.97 18.92 -4.76
CA THR A 358 6.57 17.84 -5.66
C THR A 358 5.09 17.49 -5.51
N ILE A 359 4.57 16.67 -6.43
CA ILE A 359 3.23 16.09 -6.31
C ILE A 359 3.06 15.16 -5.10
N PHE A 360 4.16 14.73 -4.46
CA PHE A 360 4.16 13.82 -3.30
C PHE A 360 4.24 14.55 -1.95
N TRP A 361 4.05 15.87 -1.92
CA TRP A 361 4.22 16.69 -0.70
C TRP A 361 3.42 16.18 0.52
N ASN A 362 2.21 15.66 0.28
CA ASN A 362 1.30 15.12 1.29
C ASN A 362 1.37 13.58 1.41
N THR A 363 2.29 12.92 0.69
CA THR A 363 2.46 11.48 0.77
C THR A 363 3.24 11.11 2.02
N VAL A 364 2.64 10.26 2.86
CA VAL A 364 3.31 9.68 4.03
C VAL A 364 3.83 8.31 3.66
N PHE A 365 5.16 8.20 3.53
CA PHE A 365 5.77 6.91 3.29
C PHE A 365 5.92 6.17 4.63
N SER A 366 5.27 5.01 4.73
CA SER A 366 5.36 4.10 5.89
C SER A 366 6.58 3.18 5.84
N SER A 367 7.44 3.35 4.83
CA SER A 367 8.66 2.57 4.65
C SER A 367 9.67 3.35 3.81
N GLY A 368 10.95 3.00 3.96
CA GLY A 368 12.04 3.52 3.14
C GLY A 368 12.13 2.83 1.78
N ILE A 369 13.34 2.79 1.24
CA ILE A 369 13.62 2.22 -0.10
C ILE A 369 13.24 0.74 -0.25
N GLY A 370 13.31 -0.03 0.84
CA GLY A 370 12.97 -1.45 0.90
C GLY A 370 12.61 -1.92 2.30
N LEU A 371 12.00 -3.10 2.41
CA LEU A 371 11.53 -3.66 3.69
C LEU A 371 12.68 -3.87 4.69
N VAL A 372 13.80 -4.46 4.26
CA VAL A 372 14.95 -4.74 5.12
C VAL A 372 15.65 -3.44 5.56
N PRO A 373 15.99 -2.49 4.67
CA PRO A 373 16.50 -1.18 5.10
C PRO A 373 15.55 -0.44 6.05
N THR A 374 14.23 -0.52 5.82
CA THR A 374 13.23 0.04 6.75
C THR A 374 13.34 -0.62 8.13
N SER A 375 13.44 -1.96 8.16
CA SER A 375 13.57 -2.69 9.40
C SER A 375 14.80 -2.29 10.21
N PHE A 376 15.90 -1.89 9.56
CA PHE A 376 17.10 -1.44 10.26
C PHE A 376 16.86 -0.18 11.07
N VAL A 377 16.00 0.72 10.56
CA VAL A 377 15.56 1.92 11.26
C VAL A 377 14.63 1.54 12.41
N THR A 378 13.68 0.64 12.17
CA THR A 378 12.61 0.33 13.14
C THR A 378 13.00 -0.67 14.23
N THR A 379 14.06 -1.46 14.02
CA THR A 379 14.51 -2.49 14.98
C THR A 379 15.96 -2.33 15.44
N GLY A 380 16.63 -1.27 14.98
CA GLY A 380 17.99 -0.91 15.37
C GLY A 380 19.03 -1.99 15.07
N VAL A 381 20.12 -1.99 15.87
CA VAL A 381 21.24 -2.93 15.73
C VAL A 381 20.78 -4.39 15.90
N LEU A 382 19.80 -4.66 16.78
CA LEU A 382 19.29 -6.01 16.99
C LEU A 382 18.71 -6.61 15.71
N GLY A 383 17.88 -5.85 15.00
CA GLY A 383 17.31 -6.31 13.73
C GLY A 383 18.33 -6.39 12.62
N ILE A 384 19.28 -5.45 12.55
CA ILE A 384 20.40 -5.53 11.59
C ILE A 384 21.14 -6.86 11.74
N ILE A 385 21.54 -7.20 12.96
CA ILE A 385 22.24 -8.46 13.25
C ILE A 385 21.36 -9.66 12.88
N ALA A 386 20.07 -9.64 13.26
CA ALA A 386 19.15 -10.73 12.96
C ALA A 386 19.00 -10.99 11.45
N TRP A 387 18.83 -9.94 10.63
CA TRP A 387 18.75 -10.05 9.18
C TRP A 387 20.07 -10.52 8.55
N ILE A 388 21.22 -10.00 9.00
CA ILE A 388 22.53 -10.44 8.52
C ILE A 388 22.73 -11.93 8.82
N LEU A 389 22.41 -12.37 10.04
CA LEU A 389 22.51 -13.79 10.42
C LEU A 389 21.56 -14.66 9.59
N PHE A 390 20.33 -14.20 9.34
CA PHE A 390 19.38 -14.89 8.49
C PHE A 390 19.91 -15.06 7.06
N PHE A 391 20.33 -13.97 6.41
CA PHE A 391 20.86 -14.04 5.04
C PHE A 391 22.16 -14.85 4.96
N ALA A 392 23.06 -14.70 5.91
CA ALA A 392 24.29 -15.49 5.98
C ALA A 392 23.97 -16.99 6.11
N ALA A 393 23.08 -17.37 7.04
CA ALA A 393 22.67 -18.76 7.20
C ALA A 393 21.97 -19.30 5.94
N PHE A 394 21.13 -18.49 5.29
CA PHE A 394 20.44 -18.85 4.05
C PHE A 394 21.42 -19.14 2.92
N LEU A 395 22.41 -18.26 2.70
CA LEU A 395 23.45 -18.43 1.68
C LEU A 395 24.37 -19.61 1.99
N ILE A 396 24.74 -19.82 3.26
CA ILE A 396 25.55 -20.99 3.67
C ILE A 396 24.80 -22.30 3.39
N MET A 397 23.49 -22.37 3.70
CA MET A 397 22.67 -23.54 3.38
C MET A 397 22.52 -23.74 1.88
N GLY A 398 22.30 -22.67 1.11
CA GLY A 398 22.27 -22.70 -0.36
C GLY A 398 23.57 -23.25 -0.95
N TYR A 399 24.71 -22.78 -0.46
CA TYR A 399 26.01 -23.26 -0.88
C TYR A 399 26.23 -24.74 -0.55
N ARG A 400 25.85 -25.19 0.64
CA ARG A 400 25.89 -26.61 1.00
C ARG A 400 25.01 -27.45 0.07
N ALA A 401 23.82 -26.96 -0.25
CA ALA A 401 22.88 -27.63 -1.15
C ALA A 401 23.42 -27.80 -2.58
N LEU A 402 24.25 -26.87 -3.06
CA LEU A 402 24.86 -26.93 -4.39
C LEU A 402 26.07 -27.89 -4.48
N ARG A 403 26.70 -28.22 -3.34
CA ARG A 403 27.89 -29.08 -3.29
C ARG A 403 27.60 -30.57 -3.14
N VAL A 404 26.37 -30.91 -2.75
CA VAL A 404 25.96 -32.30 -2.55
C VAL A 404 25.95 -33.02 -3.91
N PRO A 405 26.57 -34.21 -4.02
CA PRO A 405 26.54 -35.01 -5.24
C PRO A 405 25.11 -35.22 -5.74
N ARG A 406 24.94 -35.23 -7.06
CA ARG A 406 23.63 -35.45 -7.67
C ARG A 406 23.12 -36.85 -7.31
N GLY A 407 21.93 -36.90 -6.72
CA GLY A 407 21.25 -38.12 -6.31
C GLY A 407 19.97 -38.32 -7.14
N ASP A 408 18.82 -38.24 -6.48
CA ASP A 408 17.53 -38.28 -7.18
C ASP A 408 17.30 -36.98 -7.99
N PRO A 409 17.13 -37.07 -9.32
CA PRO A 409 17.01 -35.89 -10.17
C PRO A 409 15.84 -34.97 -9.81
N LEU A 410 14.73 -35.51 -9.30
CA LEU A 410 13.58 -34.69 -8.90
C LEU A 410 13.89 -33.90 -7.63
N THR A 411 14.47 -34.54 -6.61
CA THR A 411 14.89 -33.85 -5.38
C THR A 411 15.94 -32.78 -5.62
N ASP A 412 16.96 -33.07 -6.45
CA ASP A 412 18.00 -32.08 -6.77
C ASP A 412 17.42 -30.85 -7.49
N TYR A 413 16.53 -31.09 -8.46
CA TYR A 413 15.79 -30.02 -9.13
C TYR A 413 14.96 -29.19 -8.15
N LEU A 414 14.15 -29.84 -7.31
CA LEU A 414 13.27 -29.15 -6.34
C LEU A 414 14.11 -28.33 -5.34
N ARG A 415 15.23 -28.87 -4.87
CA ARG A 415 16.14 -28.19 -3.93
C ARG A 415 16.73 -26.93 -4.56
N LEU A 416 17.22 -27.05 -5.80
CA LEU A 416 17.80 -25.93 -6.53
C LEU A 416 16.76 -24.85 -6.86
N LEU A 417 15.58 -25.28 -7.33
CA LEU A 417 14.51 -24.37 -7.69
C LEU A 417 14.00 -23.60 -6.47
N THR A 418 13.64 -24.29 -5.38
CA THR A 418 13.13 -23.62 -4.17
C THR A 418 14.14 -22.66 -3.55
N PHE A 419 15.44 -22.99 -3.59
CA PHE A 419 16.50 -22.06 -3.22
C PHE A 419 16.54 -20.83 -4.12
N ALA A 420 16.54 -21.00 -5.46
CA ALA A 420 16.58 -19.90 -6.41
C ALA A 420 15.34 -18.98 -6.31
N LEU A 421 14.14 -19.55 -6.19
CA LEU A 421 12.90 -18.80 -6.04
C LEU A 421 12.86 -18.03 -4.70
N SER A 422 13.31 -18.65 -3.61
CA SER A 422 13.43 -17.98 -2.31
C SER A 422 14.43 -16.82 -2.37
N ALA A 423 15.62 -17.07 -2.91
CA ALA A 423 16.67 -16.06 -3.04
C ALA A 423 16.22 -14.88 -3.91
N TYR A 424 15.52 -15.14 -5.02
CA TYR A 424 14.94 -14.11 -5.87
C TYR A 424 14.02 -13.18 -5.09
N LEU A 425 13.10 -13.74 -4.29
CA LEU A 425 12.14 -12.94 -3.51
C LEU A 425 12.80 -12.17 -2.36
N TRP A 426 13.76 -12.78 -1.67
CA TRP A 426 14.51 -12.11 -0.60
C TRP A 426 15.38 -10.95 -1.10
N VAL A 427 15.87 -10.97 -2.35
CA VAL A 427 16.57 -9.81 -2.91
C VAL A 427 15.64 -8.60 -3.03
N PHE A 428 14.36 -8.80 -3.38
CA PHE A 428 13.41 -7.67 -3.46
C PHE A 428 13.14 -7.03 -2.11
N THR A 429 13.24 -7.72 -0.98
CA THR A 429 13.03 -7.09 0.33
C THR A 429 14.10 -6.05 0.67
N ILE A 430 15.26 -6.11 -0.01
CA ILE A 430 16.36 -5.15 0.17
C ILE A 430 16.13 -3.90 -0.68
N PHE A 431 15.73 -4.08 -1.94
CA PHE A 431 15.65 -3.01 -2.94
C PHE A 431 14.22 -2.51 -3.18
N TYR A 432 13.22 -3.07 -2.52
CA TYR A 432 11.80 -2.80 -2.69
C TYR A 432 11.00 -3.22 -1.44
N VAL A 433 9.77 -2.74 -1.33
CA VAL A 433 8.85 -3.09 -0.25
C VAL A 433 7.78 -4.01 -0.84
N PRO A 434 8.03 -5.34 -0.85
CA PRO A 434 7.11 -6.30 -1.42
C PRO A 434 5.80 -6.38 -0.63
N SER A 435 4.70 -6.68 -1.31
CA SER A 435 3.44 -7.01 -0.61
C SER A 435 3.57 -8.28 0.23
N LEU A 436 2.60 -8.45 1.13
CA LEU A 436 2.47 -9.63 1.98
C LEU A 436 2.56 -10.92 1.17
N THR A 437 1.91 -10.99 0.01
CA THR A 437 1.91 -12.18 -0.84
C THR A 437 3.32 -12.60 -1.23
N LEU A 438 4.15 -11.67 -1.70
CA LEU A 438 5.53 -11.95 -2.12
C LEU A 438 6.42 -12.32 -0.93
N LEU A 439 6.23 -11.67 0.22
CA LEU A 439 6.98 -11.98 1.44
C LEU A 439 6.64 -13.37 1.99
N VAL A 440 5.35 -13.74 1.98
CA VAL A 440 4.88 -15.09 2.34
C VAL A 440 5.42 -16.13 1.36
N TYR A 441 5.50 -15.83 0.07
CA TYR A 441 6.15 -16.72 -0.89
C TYR A 441 7.64 -16.90 -0.61
N ALA A 442 8.36 -15.83 -0.22
CA ALA A 442 9.76 -15.94 0.17
C ALA A 442 9.91 -16.90 1.36
N ALA A 443 9.07 -16.76 2.38
CA ALA A 443 9.05 -17.62 3.56
C ALA A 443 8.71 -19.08 3.22
N ILE A 444 7.63 -19.33 2.46
CA ILE A 444 7.20 -20.68 2.07
C ILE A 444 8.26 -21.35 1.19
N MET A 445 8.83 -20.66 0.19
CA MET A 445 9.89 -21.23 -0.66
C MET A 445 11.14 -21.57 0.16
N THR A 446 11.48 -20.75 1.15
CA THR A 446 12.57 -21.05 2.10
C THR A 446 12.25 -22.27 2.96
N GLY A 447 11.01 -22.40 3.43
CA GLY A 447 10.54 -23.56 4.20
C GLY A 447 10.57 -24.86 3.38
N LEU A 448 10.13 -24.81 2.12
CA LEU A 448 10.23 -25.92 1.17
C LEU A 448 11.68 -26.31 0.92
N PHE A 449 12.56 -25.32 0.75
CA PHE A 449 14.00 -25.56 0.60
C PHE A 449 14.56 -26.31 1.81
N VAL A 450 14.26 -25.84 3.03
CA VAL A 450 14.68 -26.51 4.29
C VAL A 450 14.13 -27.94 4.37
N ALA A 451 12.85 -28.16 4.06
CA ALA A 451 12.26 -29.50 4.03
C ALA A 451 13.01 -30.45 3.09
N LEU A 452 13.39 -29.96 1.90
CA LEU A 452 14.13 -30.74 0.91
C LEU A 452 15.57 -31.03 1.36
N LEU A 453 16.19 -30.19 2.19
CA LEU A 453 17.49 -30.48 2.81
C LEU A 453 17.40 -31.65 3.80
N TYR A 454 16.34 -31.72 4.61
CA TYR A 454 16.10 -32.87 5.48
C TYR A 454 15.82 -34.14 4.68
N GLN A 455 14.98 -34.07 3.64
CA GLN A 455 14.69 -35.22 2.77
C GLN A 455 15.92 -35.72 2.01
N SER A 456 16.90 -34.84 1.76
CA SER A 456 18.17 -35.20 1.10
C SER A 456 19.24 -35.69 2.09
N ASN A 457 18.92 -35.86 3.38
CA ASN A 457 19.87 -36.19 4.47
C ASN A 457 21.05 -35.19 4.58
N ILE A 458 20.88 -33.96 4.10
CA ILE A 458 21.88 -32.89 4.23
C ILE A 458 21.83 -32.31 5.65
N LEU A 459 20.63 -32.25 6.22
CA LEU A 459 20.40 -31.85 7.60
C LEU A 459 19.99 -33.08 8.43
N PRO A 460 20.53 -33.24 9.65
CA PRO A 460 20.17 -34.36 10.52
C PRO A 460 18.75 -34.17 11.06
N SER A 461 17.87 -35.16 10.87
CA SER A 461 16.55 -35.17 11.51
C SER A 461 16.70 -35.46 13.01
N ARG A 462 16.28 -34.51 13.86
CA ARG A 462 16.18 -34.72 15.32
C ARG A 462 14.72 -34.85 15.69
N MET A 463 14.35 -35.99 16.27
CA MET A 463 13.01 -36.22 16.81
C MET A 463 13.09 -36.16 18.33
N LEU A 464 12.20 -35.40 18.96
CA LEU A 464 12.07 -35.38 20.41
C LEU A 464 10.82 -36.18 20.79
N SER A 465 11.02 -37.35 21.41
CA SER A 465 9.92 -38.14 21.98
C SER A 465 9.56 -37.60 23.36
N LEU A 466 8.31 -37.16 23.54
CA LEU A 466 7.78 -36.64 24.80
C LEU A 466 7.59 -37.78 25.82
N ASN A 467 7.33 -38.99 25.32
CA ASN A 467 7.10 -40.18 26.14
C ASN A 467 8.39 -40.70 26.80
N GLU A 468 9.55 -40.49 26.17
CA GLU A 468 10.84 -40.96 26.67
C GLU A 468 11.37 -40.14 27.87
N ARG A 469 10.92 -38.88 28.02
CA ARG A 469 11.38 -37.98 29.09
C ARG A 469 10.21 -37.29 29.78
N PRO A 470 9.51 -37.93 30.74
CA PRO A 470 8.23 -37.46 31.26
C PRO A 470 8.21 -36.02 31.80
N ARG A 471 9.28 -35.58 32.49
CA ARG A 471 9.37 -34.19 33.02
C ARG A 471 9.49 -33.15 31.91
N ILE A 472 10.31 -33.43 30.89
CA ILE A 472 10.48 -32.54 29.73
C ILE A 472 9.23 -32.63 28.84
N GLY A 473 8.70 -33.83 28.65
CA GLY A 473 7.46 -34.09 27.93
C GLY A 473 6.29 -33.30 28.51
N PHE A 474 6.13 -33.29 29.84
CA PHE A 474 5.11 -32.48 30.52
C PHE A 474 5.30 -30.99 30.26
N ALA A 475 6.51 -30.45 30.47
CA ALA A 475 6.79 -29.02 30.27
C ALA A 475 6.56 -28.58 28.81
N VAL A 476 7.01 -29.40 27.85
CA VAL A 476 6.83 -29.11 26.43
C VAL A 476 5.36 -29.21 26.03
N SER A 477 4.63 -30.22 26.51
CA SER A 477 3.18 -30.31 26.28
C SER A 477 2.44 -29.10 26.83
N LEU A 478 2.82 -28.57 28.00
CA LEU A 478 2.25 -27.34 28.55
C LEU A 478 2.50 -26.15 27.62
N VAL A 479 3.72 -26.01 27.10
CA VAL A 479 4.05 -24.96 26.10
C VAL A 479 3.23 -25.13 24.82
N LEU A 480 3.08 -26.35 24.31
CA LEU A 480 2.26 -26.63 23.13
C LEU A 480 0.78 -26.29 23.36
N ILE A 481 0.25 -26.57 24.55
CA ILE A 481 -1.13 -26.20 24.93
C ILE A 481 -1.27 -24.67 24.98
N VAL A 482 -0.32 -23.95 25.58
CA VAL A 482 -0.32 -22.48 25.59
C VAL A 482 -0.27 -21.92 24.17
N LEU A 483 0.59 -22.47 23.31
CA LEU A 483 0.67 -22.07 21.90
C LEU A 483 -0.63 -22.39 21.13
N LEU A 484 -1.30 -23.50 21.47
CA LEU A 484 -2.60 -23.85 20.87
C LEU A 484 -3.66 -22.83 21.27
N ILE A 485 -3.76 -22.50 22.56
CA ILE A 485 -4.68 -21.46 23.06
C ILE A 485 -4.36 -20.11 22.40
N ALA A 486 -3.08 -19.73 22.36
CA ALA A 486 -2.62 -18.50 21.70
C ALA A 486 -3.00 -18.48 20.21
N SER A 487 -2.97 -19.62 19.52
CA SER A 487 -3.38 -19.70 18.11
C SER A 487 -4.88 -19.44 17.92
N VAL A 488 -5.72 -19.98 18.81
CA VAL A 488 -7.18 -19.75 18.78
C VAL A 488 -7.52 -18.30 19.12
N VAL A 489 -6.88 -17.74 20.16
CA VAL A 489 -7.00 -16.32 20.52
C VAL A 489 -6.53 -15.44 19.37
N GLY A 490 -5.44 -15.80 18.69
CA GLY A 490 -4.94 -15.08 17.53
C GLY A 490 -5.96 -15.02 16.39
N VAL A 491 -6.61 -16.14 16.05
CA VAL A 491 -7.67 -16.18 15.03
C VAL A 491 -8.84 -15.26 15.42
N TYR A 492 -9.26 -15.30 16.68
CA TYR A 492 -10.31 -14.42 17.19
C TYR A 492 -9.93 -12.94 17.11
N SER A 493 -8.70 -12.58 17.51
CA SER A 493 -8.18 -11.21 17.45
C SER A 493 -8.10 -10.67 16.02
N VAL A 494 -7.65 -11.49 15.06
CA VAL A 494 -7.65 -11.11 13.64
C VAL A 494 -9.08 -10.86 13.14
N GLY A 495 -10.03 -11.72 13.51
CA GLY A 495 -11.45 -11.56 13.18
C GLY A 495 -12.06 -10.28 13.76
N ARG A 496 -11.73 -9.92 15.01
CA ARG A 496 -12.16 -8.66 15.62
C ARG A 496 -11.64 -7.43 14.89
N LYS A 497 -10.34 -7.39 14.56
CA LYS A 497 -9.78 -6.28 13.77
C LYS A 497 -10.47 -6.15 12.41
N PHE A 498 -10.76 -7.28 11.77
CA PHE A 498 -11.48 -7.29 10.50
C PHE A 498 -12.90 -6.72 10.61
N ALA A 499 -13.66 -7.14 11.63
CA ALA A 499 -14.97 -6.57 11.90
C ALA A 499 -14.89 -5.05 12.16
N GLY A 500 -13.91 -4.61 12.95
CA GLY A 500 -13.65 -3.20 13.22
C GLY A 500 -13.41 -2.39 11.94
N ALA A 501 -12.52 -2.86 11.06
CA ALA A 501 -12.19 -2.19 9.80
C ALA A 501 -13.40 -2.10 8.85
N MET A 502 -14.23 -3.14 8.80
CA MET A 502 -15.45 -3.13 8.01
C MET A 502 -16.47 -2.10 8.51
N TYR A 503 -16.66 -1.98 9.83
CA TYR A 503 -17.55 -0.96 10.41
C TYR A 503 -17.00 0.46 10.26
N PHE A 504 -15.68 0.62 10.39
CA PHE A 504 -15.00 1.90 10.14
C PHE A 504 -15.28 2.40 8.73
N ASP A 505 -15.12 1.55 7.71
CA ASP A 505 -15.35 1.97 6.33
C ASP A 505 -16.84 2.28 6.05
N ARG A 506 -17.76 1.48 6.61
CA ARG A 506 -19.20 1.81 6.54
C ARG A 506 -19.52 3.17 7.15
N SER A 507 -18.86 3.52 8.27
CA SER A 507 -19.01 4.84 8.87
C SER A 507 -18.48 5.94 7.97
N LEU A 508 -17.29 5.75 7.38
CA LEU A 508 -16.70 6.72 6.46
C LEU A 508 -17.60 6.94 5.23
N THR A 509 -18.14 5.86 4.67
CA THR A 509 -19.07 5.94 3.54
C THR A 509 -20.36 6.65 3.93
N ALA A 510 -20.93 6.36 5.11
CA ALA A 510 -22.13 7.03 5.61
C ALA A 510 -21.89 8.53 5.83
N LEU A 511 -20.74 8.90 6.41
CA LEU A 511 -20.35 10.30 6.60
C LEU A 511 -20.25 11.04 5.26
N ASN A 512 -19.58 10.44 4.27
CA ASN A 512 -19.46 11.02 2.93
C ASN A 512 -20.82 11.20 2.22
N ASN A 513 -21.80 10.36 2.54
CA ASN A 513 -23.16 10.46 2.02
C ASN A 513 -24.06 11.42 2.85
N GLY A 514 -23.53 12.07 3.89
CA GLY A 514 -24.28 12.94 4.79
C GLY A 514 -25.18 12.21 5.81
N ASP A 515 -25.12 10.88 5.91
CA ASP A 515 -25.88 10.08 6.88
C ASP A 515 -25.15 10.02 8.22
N LEU A 516 -25.32 11.07 9.02
CA LEU A 516 -24.61 11.25 10.28
C LEU A 516 -25.02 10.25 11.38
N GLU A 517 -26.27 9.77 11.39
CA GLU A 517 -26.74 8.78 12.37
C GLU A 517 -26.14 7.39 12.11
N SER A 518 -26.14 6.97 10.85
CA SER A 518 -25.50 5.72 10.46
C SER A 518 -23.99 5.79 10.67
N ALA A 519 -23.36 6.93 10.34
CA ALA A 519 -21.94 7.15 10.60
C ALA A 519 -21.58 7.00 12.08
N ASP A 520 -22.36 7.60 12.99
CA ASP A 520 -22.16 7.54 14.44
C ASP A 520 -22.35 6.12 15.01
N SER A 521 -23.45 5.45 14.64
CA SER A 521 -23.74 4.11 15.14
C SER A 521 -22.74 3.05 14.65
N THR A 522 -22.23 3.20 13.43
CA THR A 522 -21.24 2.27 12.86
C THR A 522 -19.83 2.52 13.38
N ILE A 523 -19.41 3.78 13.58
CA ILE A 523 -18.09 4.06 14.18
C ILE A 523 -18.03 3.62 15.64
N ALA A 524 -19.12 3.78 16.40
CA ALA A 524 -19.22 3.26 17.76
C ALA A 524 -19.01 1.73 17.79
N ARG A 525 -19.61 1.00 16.85
CA ARG A 525 -19.38 -0.45 16.69
C ARG A 525 -17.93 -0.76 16.31
N ALA A 526 -17.33 -0.02 15.39
CA ALA A 526 -15.93 -0.21 15.01
C ALA A 526 -14.98 -0.14 16.22
N ILE A 527 -15.17 0.88 17.08
CA ILE A 527 -14.40 1.08 18.31
C ILE A 527 -14.55 -0.10 19.28
N THR A 528 -15.76 -0.68 19.43
CA THR A 528 -15.94 -1.86 20.28
C THR A 528 -15.17 -3.10 19.79
N PHE A 529 -14.99 -3.23 18.48
CA PHE A 529 -14.24 -4.35 17.91
C PHE A 529 -12.73 -4.13 17.99
N SER A 530 -12.26 -2.91 17.67
CA SER A 530 -10.86 -2.53 17.70
C SER A 530 -10.76 -1.03 17.97
N ASP A 531 -10.25 -0.65 19.15
CA ASP A 531 -10.03 0.74 19.50
C ASP A 531 -8.70 1.24 18.92
N THR A 532 -8.76 2.17 17.96
CA THR A 532 -7.59 2.77 17.31
C THR A 532 -7.77 4.27 17.22
N ASP A 533 -6.65 5.00 17.22
CA ASP A 533 -6.63 6.45 17.05
C ASP A 533 -7.36 6.90 15.77
N ARG A 534 -7.17 6.21 14.64
CA ARG A 534 -7.87 6.51 13.38
C ARG A 534 -9.40 6.41 13.51
N TYR A 535 -9.90 5.45 14.29
CA TYR A 535 -11.35 5.32 14.50
C TYR A 535 -11.87 6.42 15.42
N ARG A 536 -11.06 6.82 16.42
CA ARG A 536 -11.35 7.95 17.30
C ARG A 536 -11.32 9.28 16.54
N GLN A 537 -10.40 9.49 15.60
CA GLN A 537 -10.37 10.66 14.71
C GLN A 537 -11.67 10.76 13.90
N LEU A 538 -12.09 9.68 13.24
CA LEU A 538 -13.34 9.66 12.48
C LEU A 538 -14.56 9.89 13.39
N ALA A 539 -14.58 9.28 14.58
CA ALA A 539 -15.66 9.50 15.54
C ALA A 539 -15.75 10.97 15.99
N ALA A 540 -14.61 11.63 16.23
CA ALA A 540 -14.57 13.06 16.53
C ALA A 540 -15.10 13.90 15.35
N GLN A 541 -14.70 13.56 14.12
CA GLN A 541 -15.18 14.22 12.91
C GLN A 541 -16.70 14.08 12.73
N VAL A 542 -17.26 12.89 12.96
CA VAL A 542 -18.70 12.64 12.91
C VAL A 542 -19.44 13.52 13.92
N GLN A 543 -18.95 13.64 15.16
CA GLN A 543 -19.59 14.52 16.15
C GLN A 543 -19.53 16.00 15.75
N ILE A 544 -18.41 16.47 15.18
CA ILE A 544 -18.30 17.85 14.70
C ILE A 544 -19.25 18.10 13.52
N ALA A 545 -19.40 17.15 12.60
CA ALA A 545 -20.38 17.25 11.51
C ALA A 545 -21.82 17.38 12.05
N ARG A 546 -22.16 16.63 13.12
CA ARG A 546 -23.46 16.75 13.80
C ARG A 546 -23.66 18.09 14.49
N VAL A 547 -22.61 18.64 15.11
CA VAL A 547 -22.64 20.01 15.66
C VAL A 547 -22.93 21.01 14.56
N GLY A 548 -22.26 20.90 13.41
CA GLY A 548 -22.50 21.75 12.24
C GLY A 548 -23.94 21.68 11.73
N ALA A 549 -24.47 20.46 11.57
CA ALA A 549 -25.85 20.24 11.12
C ALA A 549 -26.88 20.88 12.07
N LEU A 550 -26.70 20.71 13.39
CA LEU A 550 -27.62 21.28 14.39
C LEU A 550 -27.64 22.81 14.38
N ILE A 551 -26.48 23.44 14.17
CA ILE A 551 -26.36 24.90 14.09
C ILE A 551 -26.96 25.44 12.79
N ALA A 552 -26.77 24.71 11.67
CA ALA A 552 -27.32 25.09 10.39
C ALA A 552 -28.86 25.09 10.40
N ASP A 553 -29.47 24.11 11.08
CA ASP A 553 -30.93 23.97 11.17
C ASP A 553 -31.58 25.00 12.11
N ASN A 554 -30.88 25.46 13.15
CA ASN A 554 -31.45 26.39 14.12
C ASN A 554 -30.43 27.43 14.64
N GLN A 555 -30.50 28.65 14.12
CA GLN A 555 -29.66 29.78 14.56
C GLN A 555 -29.90 30.21 16.02
N ASN A 556 -31.03 29.84 16.61
CA ASN A 556 -31.38 30.13 18.01
C ASN A 556 -31.80 28.84 18.74
N PRO A 557 -30.84 27.99 19.15
CA PRO A 557 -31.14 26.71 19.76
C PRO A 557 -31.89 26.87 21.10
N THR A 558 -32.89 26.01 21.30
CA THR A 558 -33.64 25.81 22.55
C THR A 558 -32.73 25.30 23.66
N ALA A 559 -33.19 25.31 24.91
CA ALA A 559 -32.39 24.81 26.05
C ALA A 559 -31.97 23.34 25.86
N ALA A 560 -32.86 22.47 25.37
CA ALA A 560 -32.57 21.06 25.11
C ALA A 560 -31.57 20.87 23.95
N GLU A 561 -31.64 21.71 22.90
CA GLU A 561 -30.68 21.68 21.80
C GLU A 561 -29.29 22.18 22.24
N ARG A 562 -29.23 23.13 23.18
CA ARG A 562 -27.95 23.56 23.80
C ARG A 562 -27.32 22.43 24.60
N ASP A 563 -28.09 21.69 25.39
CA ASP A 563 -27.59 20.54 26.14
C ASP A 563 -27.08 19.43 25.19
N THR A 564 -27.80 19.21 24.10
CA THR A 564 -27.40 18.26 23.04
C THR A 564 -26.10 18.69 22.38
N LEU A 565 -25.98 19.97 22.02
CA LEU A 565 -24.78 20.55 21.43
C LEU A 565 -23.57 20.42 22.37
N LEU A 566 -23.75 20.72 23.65
CA LEU A 566 -22.70 20.54 24.66
C LEU A 566 -22.25 19.08 24.76
N ASN A 567 -23.17 18.12 24.74
CA ASN A 567 -22.84 16.69 24.77
C ASN A 567 -22.06 16.24 23.53
N LEU A 568 -22.50 16.64 22.33
CA LEU A 568 -21.81 16.33 21.08
C LEU A 568 -20.37 16.88 21.09
N VAL A 569 -20.20 18.11 21.56
CA VAL A 569 -18.88 18.75 21.71
C VAL A 569 -18.00 17.99 22.69
N GLN A 570 -18.51 17.65 23.87
CA GLN A 570 -17.73 16.89 24.87
C GLN A 570 -17.34 15.51 24.34
N THR A 571 -18.23 14.86 23.60
CA THR A 571 -17.95 13.56 22.96
C THR A 571 -16.87 13.70 21.87
N ALA A 572 -16.92 14.76 21.05
CA ALA A 572 -15.91 15.06 20.04
C ALA A 572 -14.53 15.26 20.66
N ILE A 573 -14.43 16.08 21.72
CA ILE A 573 -13.18 16.30 22.47
C ILE A 573 -12.70 14.98 23.07
N GLY A 574 -13.58 14.21 23.72
CA GLY A 574 -13.24 12.93 24.32
C GLY A 574 -12.64 11.95 23.32
N HIS A 575 -13.19 11.88 22.10
CA HIS A 575 -12.61 11.08 21.03
C HIS A 575 -11.26 11.60 20.54
N ALA A 576 -11.13 12.90 20.29
CA ALA A 576 -9.87 13.47 19.82
C ALA A 576 -8.73 13.34 20.85
N VAL A 577 -9.03 13.54 22.14
CA VAL A 577 -8.07 13.31 23.25
C VAL A 577 -7.74 11.82 23.40
N ALA A 578 -8.71 10.92 23.24
CA ALA A 578 -8.43 9.49 23.24
C ALA A 578 -7.50 9.09 22.08
N ALA A 579 -7.62 9.74 20.92
CA ALA A 579 -6.70 9.55 19.81
C ALA A 579 -5.27 10.01 20.16
N THR A 580 -5.09 11.20 20.74
CA THR A 580 -3.76 11.69 21.16
C THR A 580 -3.14 10.84 22.27
N ASN A 581 -3.96 10.25 23.15
CA ASN A 581 -3.48 9.35 24.20
C ASN A 581 -3.09 7.96 23.67
N TYR A 582 -3.68 7.53 22.54
CA TYR A 582 -3.32 6.27 21.90
C TYR A 582 -1.93 6.36 21.26
N ASP A 583 -1.64 7.49 20.59
CA ASP A 583 -0.34 7.79 20.01
C ASP A 583 -0.10 9.30 20.04
N GLU A 584 0.81 9.72 20.92
CA GLU A 584 1.19 11.12 21.13
C GLU A 584 2.16 11.66 20.07
N ASN A 585 2.75 10.79 19.24
CA ASN A 585 3.68 11.12 18.18
C ASN A 585 3.01 11.17 16.80
N ASN A 586 1.75 10.73 16.71
CA ASN A 586 0.99 10.84 15.48
C ASN A 586 0.50 12.28 15.24
N PHE A 587 1.10 12.91 14.22
CA PHE A 587 0.72 14.22 13.68
C PHE A 587 -0.80 14.39 13.47
N TYR A 588 -1.48 13.37 12.95
CA TYR A 588 -2.90 13.44 12.61
C TYR A 588 -3.81 13.49 13.84
N ASN A 589 -3.40 12.88 14.95
CA ASN A 589 -4.15 12.95 16.21
C ASN A 589 -4.22 14.40 16.71
N TRP A 590 -3.08 15.09 16.68
CA TRP A 590 -2.99 16.50 17.10
C TRP A 590 -3.66 17.46 16.11
N MET A 591 -3.56 17.20 14.81
CA MET A 591 -4.34 17.95 13.82
C MET A 591 -5.85 17.79 14.03
N SER A 592 -6.32 16.57 14.28
CA SER A 592 -7.74 16.29 14.55
C SER A 592 -8.21 16.99 15.83
N LEU A 593 -7.44 16.93 16.91
CA LEU A 593 -7.75 17.64 18.16
C LEU A 593 -7.78 19.17 17.95
N GLY A 594 -6.82 19.71 17.20
CA GLY A 594 -6.80 21.12 16.83
C GLY A 594 -8.03 21.52 16.02
N GLN A 595 -8.47 20.72 15.05
CA GLN A 595 -9.68 20.97 14.26
C GLN A 595 -10.98 20.93 15.08
N VAL A 596 -11.05 20.03 16.07
CA VAL A 596 -12.16 20.02 17.04
C VAL A 596 -12.20 21.34 17.79
N TYR A 597 -11.08 21.78 18.38
CA TYR A 597 -11.04 23.05 19.09
C TYR A 597 -11.18 24.28 18.20
N GLU A 598 -10.70 24.25 16.94
CA GLU A 598 -10.92 25.29 15.92
C GLU A 598 -12.42 25.48 15.68
N SER A 599 -13.16 24.37 15.55
CA SER A 599 -14.61 24.39 15.38
C SER A 599 -15.33 24.99 16.59
N LEU A 600 -14.82 24.75 17.81
CA LEU A 600 -15.37 25.33 19.04
C LEU A 600 -15.00 26.80 19.22
N ALA A 601 -13.83 27.22 18.74
CA ALA A 601 -13.42 28.61 18.74
C ALA A 601 -14.36 29.47 17.86
N ARG A 602 -14.81 28.93 16.71
CA ARG A 602 -15.87 29.56 15.87
C ARG A 602 -17.18 29.78 16.63
N LEU A 603 -17.47 28.94 17.61
CA LEU A 603 -18.67 29.03 18.46
C LEU A 603 -18.44 29.87 19.73
N ASN A 604 -17.29 30.54 19.85
CA ASN A 604 -16.91 31.33 21.01
C ASN A 604 -16.89 30.55 22.33
N VAL A 605 -16.55 29.25 22.29
CA VAL A 605 -16.38 28.43 23.50
C VAL A 605 -15.11 28.85 24.25
N GLN A 606 -15.22 29.10 25.55
CA GLN A 606 -14.10 29.54 26.39
C GLN A 606 -12.96 28.51 26.40
N GLY A 607 -11.71 28.96 26.23
CA GLY A 607 -10.51 28.11 26.23
C GLY A 607 -10.27 27.34 24.92
N ALA A 608 -11.20 27.37 23.96
CA ALA A 608 -11.08 26.62 22.72
C ALA A 608 -9.93 27.14 21.83
N TYR A 609 -9.70 28.45 21.80
CA TYR A 609 -8.60 29.04 21.03
C TYR A 609 -7.23 28.60 21.55
N GLU A 610 -7.03 28.67 22.87
CA GLU A 610 -5.77 28.28 23.52
C GLU A 610 -5.49 26.79 23.31
N ASN A 611 -6.52 25.95 23.44
CA ASN A 611 -6.41 24.51 23.23
C ASN A 611 -6.15 24.15 21.75
N ALA A 612 -6.80 24.84 20.80
CA ALA A 612 -6.52 24.66 19.37
C ALA A 612 -5.07 25.02 19.04
N THR A 613 -4.59 26.14 19.58
CA THR A 613 -3.22 26.62 19.42
C THR A 613 -2.22 25.60 19.96
N ALA A 614 -2.44 25.09 21.17
CA ALA A 614 -1.57 24.08 21.79
C ALA A 614 -1.54 22.76 20.97
N ALA A 615 -2.69 22.32 20.47
CA ALA A 615 -2.76 21.13 19.63
C ALA A 615 -2.01 21.32 18.29
N TYR A 616 -2.16 22.48 17.64
CA TYR A 616 -1.41 22.80 16.43
C TYR A 616 0.08 22.99 16.66
N ASP A 617 0.49 23.53 17.81
CA ASP A 617 1.91 23.58 18.20
C ASP A 617 2.51 22.20 18.32
N ARG A 618 1.79 21.29 18.99
CA ARG A 618 2.24 19.90 19.07
C ARG A 618 2.30 19.25 17.69
N ALA A 619 1.30 19.46 16.84
CA ALA A 619 1.33 18.98 15.45
C ALA A 619 2.51 19.54 14.64
N GLN A 620 2.86 20.83 14.81
CA GLN A 620 4.01 21.46 14.17
C GLN A 620 5.32 20.78 14.58
N THR A 621 5.47 20.38 15.85
CA THR A 621 6.68 19.66 16.29
C THR A 621 6.82 18.27 15.66
N LEU A 622 5.70 17.64 15.28
CA LEU A 622 5.66 16.28 14.73
C LEU A 622 5.79 16.26 13.20
N ASN A 623 5.49 17.39 12.54
CA ASN A 623 5.66 17.54 11.09
C ASN A 623 6.08 19.00 10.76
N PRO A 624 7.36 19.35 11.01
CA PRO A 624 7.83 20.74 10.93
C PRO A 624 7.74 21.36 9.53
N THR A 625 7.78 20.52 8.50
CA THR A 625 7.74 20.98 7.09
C THR A 625 6.33 20.89 6.50
N SER A 626 5.29 20.66 7.31
CA SER A 626 3.91 20.63 6.83
C SER A 626 3.38 22.02 6.51
N PRO A 627 2.86 22.28 5.30
CA PRO A 627 2.14 23.53 5.04
C PRO A 627 0.73 23.54 5.67
N ALA A 628 0.23 22.39 6.14
CA ALA A 628 -1.13 22.26 6.67
C ALA A 628 -1.33 22.87 8.07
N VAL A 629 -0.28 22.86 8.90
CA VAL A 629 -0.33 23.43 10.26
C VAL A 629 -0.39 24.97 10.23
N PRO A 630 0.51 25.68 9.53
CA PRO A 630 0.39 27.13 9.41
C PRO A 630 -0.94 27.53 8.73
N LEU A 631 -1.44 26.75 7.76
CA LEU A 631 -2.77 26.98 7.20
C LEU A 631 -3.89 26.87 8.26
N ALA A 632 -3.82 25.87 9.14
CA ALA A 632 -4.80 25.71 10.22
C ALA A 632 -4.73 26.86 11.24
N ARG A 633 -3.52 27.30 11.61
CA ARG A 633 -3.31 28.50 12.43
C ARG A 633 -3.87 29.75 11.77
N ALA A 634 -3.69 29.92 10.45
CA ALA A 634 -4.26 31.04 9.72
C ALA A 634 -5.80 31.07 9.78
N ARG A 635 -6.46 29.91 9.60
CA ARG A 635 -7.92 29.81 9.77
C ARG A 635 -8.33 30.16 11.19
N LEU A 636 -7.62 29.63 12.20
CA LEU A 636 -7.91 29.92 13.60
C LEU A 636 -7.84 31.42 13.90
N GLU A 637 -6.81 32.13 13.43
CA GLU A 637 -6.70 33.60 13.59
C GLU A 637 -7.81 34.34 12.82
N ALA A 638 -8.14 33.88 11.60
CA ALA A 638 -9.20 34.48 10.79
C ALA A 638 -10.58 34.39 11.45
N THR A 639 -10.87 33.31 12.19
CA THR A 639 -12.15 33.18 12.94
C THR A 639 -12.31 34.24 14.03
N ARG A 640 -11.21 34.86 14.47
CA ARG A 640 -11.19 35.96 15.44
C ARG A 640 -11.12 37.34 14.78
N GLY A 641 -11.07 37.42 13.45
CA GLY A 641 -10.88 38.66 12.71
C GLY A 641 -9.43 39.19 12.74
N GLU A 642 -8.47 38.39 13.21
CA GLU A 642 -7.05 38.76 13.31
C GLU A 642 -6.33 38.55 11.96
N TYR A 643 -6.80 39.25 10.92
CA TYR A 643 -6.40 39.01 9.53
C TYR A 643 -4.90 39.21 9.27
N GLU A 644 -4.22 40.14 9.97
CA GLU A 644 -2.77 40.31 9.81
C GLU A 644 -1.98 39.10 10.30
N LYS A 645 -2.37 38.50 11.43
CA LYS A 645 -1.72 37.26 11.91
C LYS A 645 -2.02 36.11 10.97
N ALA A 646 -3.24 36.04 10.46
CA ALA A 646 -3.62 35.02 9.49
C ALA A 646 -2.77 35.12 8.20
N ARG A 647 -2.50 36.33 7.70
CA ARG A 647 -1.59 36.56 6.55
C ARG A 647 -0.17 36.07 6.82
N ILE A 648 0.37 36.29 8.02
CA ILE A 648 1.70 35.78 8.39
C ILE A 648 1.74 34.26 8.30
N PHE A 649 0.77 33.57 8.91
CA PHE A 649 0.70 32.11 8.87
C PHE A 649 0.47 31.57 7.45
N ILE A 650 -0.32 32.25 6.62
CA ILE A 650 -0.44 31.90 5.18
C ILE A 650 0.92 32.02 4.50
N GLY A 651 1.66 33.10 4.75
CA GLY A 651 3.01 33.27 4.24
C GLY A 651 3.92 32.11 4.62
N ASP A 652 3.83 31.61 5.86
CA ASP A 652 4.58 30.44 6.31
C ASP A 652 4.13 29.14 5.62
N ALA A 653 2.84 28.95 5.38
CA ALA A 653 2.34 27.82 4.60
C ALA A 653 2.86 27.82 3.15
N VAL A 654 2.87 29.00 2.51
CA VAL A 654 3.37 29.19 1.13
C VAL A 654 4.90 29.04 1.06
N LYS A 655 5.64 29.44 2.09
CA LYS A 655 7.09 29.15 2.18
C LYS A 655 7.37 27.64 2.17
N GLN A 656 6.57 26.87 2.91
CA GLN A 656 6.71 25.41 2.95
C GLN A 656 6.34 24.77 1.61
N LYS A 657 5.32 25.28 0.92
CA LYS A 657 4.87 24.81 -0.40
C LYS A 657 4.34 26.00 -1.23
N GLN A 658 5.07 26.35 -2.30
CA GLN A 658 4.82 27.60 -3.04
C GLN A 658 3.47 27.59 -3.78
N ASP A 659 3.09 26.43 -4.31
CA ASP A 659 1.85 26.16 -5.05
C ASP A 659 0.72 25.63 -4.13
N TYR A 660 0.76 25.93 -2.81
CA TYR A 660 -0.23 25.41 -1.88
C TYR A 660 -1.58 26.11 -2.03
N THR A 661 -2.39 25.58 -2.94
CA THR A 661 -3.68 26.13 -3.35
C THR A 661 -4.56 26.50 -2.15
N ALA A 662 -4.70 25.61 -1.16
CA ALA A 662 -5.55 25.86 0.00
C ALA A 662 -5.16 27.12 0.80
N ALA A 663 -3.86 27.42 0.91
CA ALA A 663 -3.40 28.66 1.57
C ALA A 663 -3.68 29.90 0.73
N ILE A 664 -3.55 29.81 -0.59
CA ILE A 664 -3.79 30.94 -1.47
C ILE A 664 -5.29 31.26 -1.56
N LEU A 665 -6.15 30.24 -1.57
CA LEU A 665 -7.61 30.43 -1.50
C LEU A 665 -8.02 31.07 -0.17
N LEU A 666 -7.44 30.62 0.95
CA LEU A 666 -7.71 31.24 2.25
C LEU A 666 -7.25 32.70 2.29
N LEU A 667 -6.11 33.03 1.67
CA LEU A 667 -5.66 34.41 1.55
C LEU A 667 -6.68 35.27 0.82
N SER A 668 -7.14 34.83 -0.35
CA SER A 668 -8.18 35.52 -1.11
C SER A 668 -9.44 35.76 -0.28
N GLN A 669 -9.93 34.73 0.44
CA GLN A 669 -11.09 34.85 1.33
C GLN A 669 -10.87 35.89 2.44
N ILE A 670 -9.69 35.90 3.06
CA ILE A 670 -9.34 36.86 4.11
C ILE A 670 -9.24 38.27 3.55
N GLU A 671 -8.64 38.46 2.37
CA GLU A 671 -8.53 39.77 1.73
C GLU A 671 -9.93 40.33 1.40
N ILE A 672 -10.84 39.51 0.87
CA ILE A 672 -12.24 39.87 0.65
C ILE A 672 -12.93 40.23 1.98
N ALA A 673 -12.77 39.40 3.02
CA ALA A 673 -13.36 39.64 4.33
C ALA A 673 -12.81 40.91 5.01
N SER A 674 -11.57 41.29 4.69
CA SER A 674 -10.94 42.53 5.14
C SER A 674 -11.28 43.76 4.27
N GLY A 675 -12.00 43.55 3.15
CA GLY A 675 -12.45 44.60 2.24
C GLY A 675 -11.45 44.99 1.15
N ASP A 676 -10.34 44.27 0.99
CA ASP A 676 -9.30 44.55 -0.01
C ASP A 676 -9.36 43.57 -1.19
N THR A 677 -10.36 43.77 -2.06
CA THR A 677 -10.56 42.90 -3.24
C THR A 677 -9.39 42.92 -4.21
N ASN A 678 -8.60 44.01 -4.26
CA ASN A 678 -7.44 44.09 -5.14
C ASN A 678 -6.32 43.15 -4.68
N ARG A 679 -6.04 43.10 -3.36
CA ARG A 679 -5.08 42.11 -2.84
C ARG A 679 -5.55 40.68 -3.03
N ALA A 680 -6.86 40.43 -2.95
CA ALA A 680 -7.43 39.11 -3.25
C ALA A 680 -7.14 38.70 -4.71
N ILE A 681 -7.31 39.63 -5.66
CA ILE A 681 -6.99 39.44 -7.07
C ILE A 681 -5.49 39.18 -7.26
N ASP A 682 -4.62 40.00 -6.66
CA ASP A 682 -3.16 39.83 -6.75
C ASP A 682 -2.71 38.44 -6.26
N ALA A 683 -3.27 37.98 -5.14
CA ALA A 683 -3.01 36.64 -4.60
C ALA A 683 -3.43 35.54 -5.58
N LEU A 684 -4.61 35.66 -6.19
CA LEU A 684 -5.11 34.69 -7.17
C LEU A 684 -4.33 34.71 -8.48
N ILE A 685 -3.80 35.86 -8.92
CA ILE A 685 -2.90 35.95 -10.07
C ILE A 685 -1.61 35.17 -9.80
N GLN A 686 -1.00 35.34 -8.62
CA GLN A 686 0.17 34.54 -8.24
C GLN A 686 -0.15 33.04 -8.21
N ALA A 687 -1.33 32.68 -7.69
CA ALA A 687 -1.81 31.30 -7.68
C ALA A 687 -1.96 30.73 -9.10
N ALA A 688 -2.47 31.53 -10.03
CA ALA A 688 -2.64 31.14 -11.43
C ALA A 688 -1.30 30.89 -12.13
N ILE A 689 -0.24 31.61 -11.72
CA ILE A 689 1.13 31.39 -12.19
C ILE A 689 1.69 30.07 -11.65
N SER A 690 1.53 29.79 -10.35
CA SER A 690 2.06 28.58 -9.72
C SER A 690 1.26 27.31 -10.06
N SER A 691 -0.03 27.45 -10.36
CA SER A 691 -0.97 26.35 -10.57
C SER A 691 -1.80 26.54 -11.86
N PRO A 692 -1.16 26.56 -13.05
CA PRO A 692 -1.78 26.96 -14.32
C PRO A 692 -2.86 25.99 -14.85
N ASN A 693 -3.05 24.86 -14.16
CA ASN A 693 -3.98 23.79 -14.51
C ASN A 693 -5.11 23.62 -13.49
N ASN A 694 -5.27 24.55 -12.54
CA ASN A 694 -6.35 24.47 -11.55
C ASN A 694 -7.54 25.36 -11.96
N PRO A 695 -8.67 24.80 -12.41
CA PRO A 695 -9.82 25.59 -12.86
C PRO A 695 -10.44 26.46 -11.76
N LEU A 696 -10.38 26.02 -10.49
CA LEU A 696 -10.95 26.76 -9.35
C LEU A 696 -10.27 28.12 -9.15
N ILE A 697 -8.95 28.19 -9.32
CA ILE A 697 -8.18 29.43 -9.19
C ILE A 697 -8.65 30.45 -10.24
N PHE A 698 -8.75 30.02 -11.49
CA PHE A 698 -9.22 30.87 -12.59
C PHE A 698 -10.69 31.29 -12.43
N PHE A 699 -11.52 30.38 -11.90
CA PHE A 699 -12.90 30.71 -11.55
C PHE A 699 -12.97 31.81 -10.48
N GLN A 700 -12.24 31.66 -9.37
CA GLN A 700 -12.23 32.67 -8.31
C GLN A 700 -11.69 34.01 -8.80
N LEU A 701 -10.61 34.00 -9.59
CA LEU A 701 -10.05 35.21 -10.19
C LEU A 701 -11.10 35.90 -11.06
N GLY A 702 -11.72 35.17 -11.98
CA GLY A 702 -12.72 35.72 -12.87
C GLY A 702 -14.00 36.18 -12.18
N PHE A 703 -14.42 35.50 -11.11
CA PHE A 703 -15.52 35.94 -10.25
C PHE A 703 -15.21 37.28 -9.56
N LEU A 704 -14.01 37.45 -9.01
CA LEU A 704 -13.60 38.70 -8.37
C LEU A 704 -13.48 39.84 -9.38
N GLU A 705 -12.84 39.61 -10.53
CA GLU A 705 -12.75 40.59 -11.62
C GLU A 705 -14.15 41.01 -12.11
N TYR A 706 -15.08 40.05 -12.25
CA TYR A 706 -16.48 40.33 -12.57
C TYR A 706 -17.16 41.19 -11.48
N SER A 707 -16.87 40.94 -10.21
CA SER A 707 -17.44 41.69 -9.08
C SER A 707 -17.00 43.15 -9.07
N ILE A 708 -15.76 43.45 -9.47
CA ILE A 708 -15.22 44.81 -9.59
C ILE A 708 -15.48 45.44 -10.98
N LYS A 709 -16.29 44.78 -11.81
CA LYS A 709 -16.71 45.19 -13.17
C LYS A 709 -15.58 45.23 -14.21
N ASN A 710 -14.47 44.55 -13.94
CA ASN A 710 -13.37 44.39 -14.89
C ASN A 710 -13.68 43.21 -15.83
N ASN A 711 -14.66 43.42 -16.71
CA ASN A 711 -15.29 42.30 -17.44
C ASN A 711 -14.35 41.62 -18.45
N ALA A 712 -13.32 42.30 -18.96
CA ALA A 712 -12.39 41.70 -19.93
C ALA A 712 -11.50 40.64 -19.27
N GLU A 713 -10.92 40.96 -18.12
CA GLU A 713 -10.12 40.09 -17.28
C GLU A 713 -10.97 38.95 -16.70
N ALA A 714 -12.21 39.26 -16.30
CA ALA A 714 -13.17 38.26 -15.90
C ALA A 714 -13.42 37.21 -16.98
N ILE A 715 -13.69 37.64 -18.22
CA ILE A 715 -13.88 36.75 -19.37
C ILE A 715 -12.62 35.90 -19.60
N ALA A 716 -11.43 36.51 -19.59
CA ALA A 716 -10.17 35.79 -19.83
C ALA A 716 -9.93 34.68 -18.79
N ALA A 717 -10.11 34.99 -17.51
CA ALA A 717 -9.94 34.03 -16.42
C ALA A 717 -11.02 32.93 -16.48
N LEU A 718 -12.29 33.28 -16.67
CA LEU A 718 -13.38 32.31 -16.72
C LEU A 718 -13.30 31.40 -17.95
N LEU A 719 -12.84 31.90 -19.11
CA LEU A 719 -12.55 31.08 -20.28
C LEU A 719 -11.47 30.03 -19.98
N ARG A 720 -10.42 30.41 -19.24
CA ARG A 720 -9.38 29.46 -18.83
C ARG A 720 -9.93 28.40 -17.89
N ALA A 721 -10.80 28.75 -16.95
CA ALA A 721 -11.48 27.80 -16.07
C ALA A 721 -12.32 26.79 -16.87
N VAL A 722 -13.11 27.26 -17.84
CA VAL A 722 -13.95 26.42 -18.71
C VAL A 722 -13.12 25.57 -19.68
N ALA A 723 -11.94 26.04 -20.11
CA ALA A 723 -11.04 25.25 -20.94
C ALA A 723 -10.33 24.13 -20.16
N LEU A 724 -10.12 24.31 -18.85
CA LEU A 724 -9.55 23.30 -17.96
C LEU A 724 -10.60 22.28 -17.50
N ASP A 725 -11.84 22.73 -17.30
CA ASP A 725 -13.00 21.87 -17.03
C ASP A 725 -14.21 22.33 -17.87
N GLU A 726 -14.48 21.56 -18.93
CA GLU A 726 -15.56 21.84 -19.87
C GLU A 726 -16.94 21.80 -19.22
N ASN A 727 -17.10 21.11 -18.09
CA ASN A 727 -18.38 20.95 -17.39
C ASN A 727 -18.52 21.90 -16.19
N TYR A 728 -17.60 22.87 -16.02
CA TYR A 728 -17.63 23.80 -14.89
C TYR A 728 -18.76 24.83 -14.99
N SER A 729 -19.97 24.43 -14.57
CA SER A 729 -21.20 25.22 -14.69
C SER A 729 -21.12 26.59 -14.02
N ASN A 730 -20.48 26.70 -12.85
CA ASN A 730 -20.31 27.98 -12.16
C ASN A 730 -19.43 28.95 -12.96
N ALA A 731 -18.33 28.47 -13.54
CA ALA A 731 -17.48 29.31 -14.40
C ALA A 731 -18.23 29.75 -15.66
N ARG A 732 -18.98 28.85 -16.30
CA ARG A 732 -19.84 29.18 -17.46
C ARG A 732 -20.91 30.22 -17.11
N TYR A 733 -21.48 30.14 -15.92
CA TYR A 733 -22.53 31.06 -15.47
C TYR A 733 -22.00 32.50 -15.41
N PHE A 734 -20.89 32.71 -14.70
CA PHE A 734 -20.28 34.04 -14.63
C PHE A 734 -19.68 34.49 -15.96
N LEU A 735 -19.21 33.56 -16.79
CA LEU A 735 -18.71 33.86 -18.14
C LEU A 735 -19.84 34.40 -19.03
N GLY A 736 -21.02 33.77 -18.99
CA GLY A 736 -22.20 34.25 -19.70
C GLY A 736 -22.67 35.63 -19.22
N LEU A 737 -22.65 35.87 -17.91
CA LEU A 737 -22.96 37.20 -17.37
C LEU A 737 -21.91 38.26 -17.77
N ALA A 738 -20.63 37.91 -17.80
CA ALA A 738 -19.55 38.81 -18.20
C ALA A 738 -19.65 39.16 -19.69
N HIS A 739 -19.91 38.18 -20.57
CA HIS A 739 -20.17 38.40 -22.00
C HIS A 739 -21.38 39.31 -22.23
N TYR A 740 -22.48 39.10 -21.51
CA TYR A 740 -23.64 39.99 -21.60
C TYR A 740 -23.29 41.45 -21.24
N ARG A 741 -22.48 41.68 -20.18
CA ARG A 741 -22.08 43.04 -19.77
C ARG A 741 -21.24 43.79 -20.81
N VAL A 742 -20.51 43.06 -21.66
CA VAL A 742 -19.71 43.65 -22.76
C VAL A 742 -20.45 43.67 -24.10
N GLY A 743 -21.74 43.34 -24.12
CA GLY A 743 -22.59 43.36 -25.31
C GLY A 743 -22.52 42.10 -26.19
N GLN A 744 -21.82 41.07 -25.75
CA GLN A 744 -21.65 39.78 -26.43
C GLN A 744 -22.79 38.82 -26.04
N THR A 745 -24.01 39.17 -26.45
CA THR A 745 -25.24 38.46 -26.05
C THR A 745 -25.33 37.05 -26.65
N GLU A 746 -24.82 36.83 -27.86
CA GLU A 746 -24.85 35.51 -28.51
C GLU A 746 -23.94 34.51 -27.77
N GLU A 747 -22.75 34.95 -27.38
CA GLU A 747 -21.80 34.18 -26.58
C GLU A 747 -22.38 33.88 -25.19
N ALA A 748 -23.04 34.87 -24.56
CA ALA A 748 -23.75 34.66 -23.31
C ALA A 748 -24.79 33.55 -23.41
N ILE A 749 -25.62 33.56 -24.47
CA ILE A 749 -26.62 32.52 -24.73
C ILE A 749 -25.94 31.15 -24.89
N ALA A 750 -24.86 31.05 -25.65
CA ALA A 750 -24.14 29.78 -25.87
C ALA A 750 -23.63 29.15 -24.56
N HIS A 751 -23.09 29.97 -23.65
CA HIS A 751 -22.66 29.47 -22.34
C HIS A 751 -23.83 28.97 -21.48
N PHE A 752 -24.94 29.72 -21.42
CA PHE A 752 -26.13 29.30 -20.66
C PHE A 752 -26.83 28.08 -21.29
N GLU A 753 -26.81 27.92 -22.61
CA GLU A 753 -27.32 26.69 -23.26
C GLU A 753 -26.50 25.47 -22.84
N LYS A 754 -25.17 25.61 -22.72
CA LYS A 754 -24.34 24.51 -22.23
C LYS A 754 -24.64 24.16 -20.77
N ILE A 755 -24.91 25.15 -19.91
CA ILE A 755 -25.34 24.90 -18.53
C ILE A 755 -26.69 24.17 -18.52
N LYS A 756 -27.63 24.53 -19.40
CA LYS A 756 -28.91 23.82 -19.54
C LYS A 756 -28.74 22.37 -20.00
N GLU A 757 -27.75 22.06 -20.85
CA GLU A 757 -27.44 20.67 -21.19
C GLU A 757 -26.96 19.87 -19.98
N LEU A 758 -26.15 20.50 -19.11
CA LEU A 758 -25.63 19.87 -17.89
C LEU A 758 -26.68 19.77 -16.78
N ASN A 759 -27.56 20.76 -16.67
CA ASN A 759 -28.67 20.80 -15.71
C ASN A 759 -29.98 21.23 -16.39
N PRO A 760 -30.72 20.27 -16.99
CA PRO A 760 -31.94 20.55 -17.75
C PRO A 760 -33.08 21.16 -16.93
N GLU A 761 -33.06 21.00 -15.60
CA GLU A 761 -34.14 21.40 -14.70
C GLU A 761 -33.89 22.74 -13.98
N SER A 762 -32.73 23.40 -14.20
CA SER A 762 -32.46 24.68 -13.55
C SER A 762 -33.39 25.79 -14.07
N VAL A 763 -34.35 26.14 -13.23
CA VAL A 763 -35.33 27.22 -13.47
C VAL A 763 -34.61 28.56 -13.69
N GLU A 764 -33.53 28.80 -12.95
CA GLU A 764 -32.71 30.01 -13.10
C GLU A 764 -32.12 30.10 -14.51
N VAL A 765 -31.45 29.04 -14.99
CA VAL A 765 -30.82 29.02 -16.32
C VAL A 765 -31.86 29.15 -17.44
N ILE A 766 -33.01 28.48 -17.30
CA ILE A 766 -34.12 28.60 -18.27
C ILE A 766 -34.63 30.04 -18.32
N THR A 767 -34.78 30.69 -17.17
CA THR A 767 -35.24 32.09 -17.08
C THR A 767 -34.22 33.05 -17.69
N ILE A 768 -32.94 32.88 -17.39
CA ILE A 768 -31.85 33.67 -17.97
C ILE A 768 -31.84 33.55 -19.50
N LEU A 769 -31.95 32.33 -20.03
CA LEU A 769 -31.99 32.10 -21.48
C LEU A 769 -33.21 32.75 -22.14
N ALA A 770 -34.39 32.65 -21.53
CA ALA A 770 -35.61 33.27 -22.03
C ALA A 770 -35.47 34.81 -22.06
N ASN A 771 -34.87 35.39 -21.02
CA ASN A 771 -34.61 36.82 -20.94
C ASN A 771 -33.62 37.28 -22.02
N LEU A 772 -32.46 36.63 -22.14
CA LEU A 772 -31.44 36.98 -23.13
C LEU A 772 -31.98 36.88 -24.56
N LYS A 773 -32.74 35.82 -24.89
CA LYS A 773 -33.38 35.64 -26.20
C LYS A 773 -34.47 36.67 -26.49
N ALA A 774 -35.09 37.23 -25.46
CA ALA A 774 -36.07 38.30 -25.57
C ALA A 774 -35.45 39.71 -25.55
N GLY A 775 -34.11 39.83 -25.59
CA GLY A 775 -33.40 41.11 -25.51
C GLY A 775 -33.50 41.80 -24.15
N LYS A 776 -33.76 41.03 -23.08
CA LYS A 776 -33.86 41.50 -21.70
C LYS A 776 -32.60 41.15 -20.91
N SER A 777 -32.37 41.87 -19.81
CA SER A 777 -31.31 41.53 -18.84
C SER A 777 -31.43 40.07 -18.38
N PRO A 778 -30.31 39.32 -18.28
CA PRO A 778 -30.34 37.90 -17.88
C PRO A 778 -31.03 37.73 -16.51
N ILE A 779 -30.77 38.64 -15.58
CA ILE A 779 -31.39 38.67 -14.25
C ILE A 779 -32.41 39.81 -14.21
N THR A 780 -33.70 39.48 -13.99
CA THR A 780 -34.81 40.43 -13.82
C THR A 780 -35.56 40.14 -12.51
N GLY A 781 -35.37 40.98 -11.47
CA GLY A 781 -36.06 40.84 -10.18
C GLY A 781 -35.38 39.85 -9.19
N LYS A 782 -36.05 39.57 -8.06
CA LYS A 782 -35.61 38.51 -7.11
C LYS A 782 -35.90 37.14 -7.73
N LEU A 783 -34.83 36.39 -8.00
CA LEU A 783 -34.92 34.98 -8.38
C LEU A 783 -35.64 34.19 -7.25
N PRO A 784 -36.56 33.27 -7.57
CA PRO A 784 -37.14 32.38 -6.56
C PRO A 784 -36.03 31.52 -5.94
N PRO A 785 -36.09 31.21 -4.63
CA PRO A 785 -35.06 30.42 -3.96
C PRO A 785 -35.00 29.02 -4.61
N GLU A 786 -33.84 28.68 -5.15
CA GLU A 786 -33.57 27.39 -5.76
C GLU A 786 -33.37 26.36 -4.63
N LYS A 787 -34.18 25.30 -4.60
CA LYS A 787 -33.86 24.11 -3.79
C LYS A 787 -32.73 23.38 -4.50
N ARG A 788 -31.49 23.70 -4.14
CA ARG A 788 -30.33 22.92 -4.60
C ARG A 788 -30.26 21.64 -3.78
N SER A 789 -30.08 20.52 -4.46
CA SER A 789 -29.79 19.23 -3.82
C SER A 789 -28.37 19.17 -3.26
N GLU A 790 -27.47 20.06 -3.70
CA GLU A 790 -26.06 20.11 -3.32
C GLU A 790 -25.61 21.55 -3.00
N PRO A 791 -24.83 21.77 -1.93
CA PRO A 791 -24.36 23.08 -1.51
C PRO A 791 -23.33 23.70 -2.50
N PRO A 792 -23.16 25.04 -2.52
CA PRO A 792 -22.36 25.74 -3.53
C PRO A 792 -20.84 25.73 -3.29
N PHE A 793 -20.37 25.12 -2.21
CA PHE A 793 -18.97 25.03 -1.83
C PHE A 793 -18.69 23.59 -1.40
N ASP A 794 -18.28 22.74 -2.33
CA ASP A 794 -17.55 21.53 -1.94
C ASP A 794 -16.09 21.92 -1.70
N GLU A 795 -15.60 21.55 -0.51
CA GLU A 795 -14.21 21.70 -0.03
C GLU A 795 -13.19 20.91 -0.87
#